data_AF-A0A8B8U007-F1
#
_entry.id   AF-A0A8B8U007-F1
#
_cell.length_a   1.000
_cell.length_b   1.000
_cell.length_c   1.000
_cell.angle_alpha   90.00
_cell.angle_beta   90.00
_cell.angle_gamma   90.00
#
_symmetry.space_group_name_H-M   'P 1'
#
loop_
_entity.id
_entity.type
_entity.pdbx_description
1 polymer ?
#
loop_
_entity_poly.entity_id
_entity_poly.type
_entity_poly.pdbx_seq_one_letter_code
_entity_poly.pdbx_strand_id
1 'polypeptide(L)'
;MFAVHLMAFYFTKLKEDQIKKVDRFLYHMRLSDETLLDIMARFQAEMQKGLGKDTNPTASVKMLPTFVRAIPDGSENGEFLSLDLGGSKFRVLKVQVSEEGKRNVQMESQFYPTPNEIIRGNGTQLFEYVADCLADFMKTKGLKQKKFPLGLTFSFPCRQTKLEEGILLSWTKKFKARGVQNTDVVRSLANAMKKHKQDIDVDILALVNDTVGTMMTCAYDDPYCEVGVIIGTGTNACYMEDMSNIDLVEGDEGRMCINTEWGAFGDDGALEDIRTEFDRELDLGSLNPGKQLFEKMISGLYLGELVRLILLKMAKAGLLFGGEKSSALHIKGKIETRHVAAMEKYKEGLANTREILTDLGLEPSEADCIAVQHVCTIVSFRSANLCAAALAAILTRLRENKKLARLRTTVGMDGTLYKIHPQYPKRLHKVVRKLVPNCDVRFLLSESGSTKGAAMVTAVASRVQAQRKQIDKVLALFQLTREQLEGVQDKMRVELDYGLKRDTHPLATVKMLPTYVRGMPDGTEKGKFLALDLGGTNFRVLLVKIRSGWRSVRIYNKIFAIPLEIMQGTGEELFDHIVQCIADFLDYMGLKGAQLPLGFTFSFPCRQASIDKGTLIEWTKGFKATDCEGEDVVDMLREAIKRRNEFDLDIVAVVNDTVGTMMTCGYEDPNCEVGLIAGTGSNMCYMEEMRNIELVEGDEGKMCINTEWGGFGDNGCIDDIRTQYDKEVDEGSLNPGKQRYEKMTSGMYLGEIVRQILIDLTKQGLLFRGQISERLRTRGIFETKFLSQIESDRLALLQVRRILQQLGLDSTCEDSIVVKELFSDIAGNCKRTGPSM
;
A
#
# COMPACT_ATOMS: atom_id res chain seq x y z
N MET A 1 -32.83 30.09 -62.80
CA MET A 1 -33.09 28.81 -62.09
C MET A 1 -32.37 27.62 -62.74
N PHE A 2 -32.49 27.40 -64.05
CA PHE A 2 -31.81 26.29 -64.76
C PHE A 2 -30.27 26.33 -64.69
N ALA A 3 -29.65 27.51 -64.88
CA ALA A 3 -28.19 27.68 -64.77
C ALA A 3 -27.65 27.41 -63.34
N VAL A 4 -28.44 27.73 -62.31
CA VAL A 4 -28.07 27.48 -60.90
C VAL A 4 -28.16 25.98 -60.59
N HIS A 5 -29.19 25.28 -61.11
CA HIS A 5 -29.30 23.82 -60.98
C HIS A 5 -28.22 23.07 -61.77
N LEU A 6 -27.86 23.55 -62.97
CA LEU A 6 -26.80 22.95 -63.78
C LEU A 6 -25.42 23.12 -63.11
N MET A 7 -25.15 24.31 -62.56
CA MET A 7 -23.95 24.58 -61.77
C MET A 7 -23.91 23.71 -60.51
N ALA A 8 -25.01 23.64 -59.74
CA ALA A 8 -25.08 22.79 -58.55
C ALA A 8 -24.86 21.30 -58.88
N PHE A 9 -25.45 20.81 -59.98
CA PHE A 9 -25.25 19.44 -60.45
C PHE A 9 -23.80 19.18 -60.90
N TYR A 10 -23.21 20.09 -61.67
CA TYR A 10 -21.81 20.01 -62.10
C TYR A 10 -20.85 20.01 -60.90
N PHE A 11 -21.05 20.90 -59.94
CA PHE A 11 -20.28 20.93 -58.70
C PHE A 11 -20.42 19.64 -57.89
N THR A 12 -21.63 19.09 -57.81
CA THR A 12 -21.89 17.81 -57.11
C THR A 12 -21.16 16.65 -57.78
N LYS A 13 -21.23 16.56 -59.11
CA LYS A 13 -20.59 15.49 -59.89
C LYS A 13 -19.06 15.60 -59.87
N LEU A 14 -18.52 16.82 -60.04
CA LEU A 14 -17.08 17.07 -59.95
C LEU A 14 -16.54 16.67 -58.57
N LYS A 15 -17.28 17.03 -57.51
CA LYS A 15 -16.93 16.65 -56.14
C LYS A 15 -16.93 15.14 -55.95
N GLU A 16 -17.94 14.44 -56.46
CA GLU A 16 -18.04 12.99 -56.38
C GLU A 16 -16.90 12.27 -57.14
N ASP A 17 -16.56 12.74 -58.33
CA ASP A 17 -15.49 12.15 -59.16
C ASP A 17 -14.10 12.31 -58.52
N GLN A 18 -13.80 13.48 -57.95
CA GLN A 18 -12.52 13.71 -57.25
C GLN A 18 -12.43 12.90 -55.95
N ILE A 19 -13.51 12.85 -55.17
CA ILE A 19 -13.57 12.04 -53.94
C ILE A 19 -13.28 10.57 -54.25
N LYS A 20 -13.90 9.99 -55.29
CA LYS A 20 -13.68 8.59 -55.69
C LYS A 20 -12.23 8.33 -56.13
N LYS A 21 -11.59 9.28 -56.82
CA LYS A 21 -10.18 9.17 -57.22
C LYS A 21 -9.25 9.13 -56.01
N VAL A 22 -9.44 10.07 -55.08
CA VAL A 22 -8.66 10.12 -53.84
C VAL A 22 -8.91 8.86 -53.01
N ASP A 23 -10.15 8.37 -52.93
CA ASP A 23 -10.50 7.14 -52.21
C ASP A 23 -9.80 5.90 -52.75
N ARG A 24 -9.67 5.78 -54.07
CA ARG A 24 -8.90 4.69 -54.69
C ARG A 24 -7.41 4.84 -54.42
N PHE A 25 -6.88 6.06 -54.50
CA PHE A 25 -5.45 6.33 -54.25
C PHE A 25 -5.06 6.05 -52.80
N LEU A 26 -5.93 6.39 -51.85
CA LEU A 26 -5.72 6.23 -50.41
C LEU A 26 -6.52 5.06 -49.81
N TYR A 27 -6.84 4.05 -50.61
CA TYR A 27 -7.65 2.89 -50.18
C TYR A 27 -7.09 2.25 -48.89
N HIS A 28 -5.77 2.06 -48.83
CA HIS A 28 -5.08 1.48 -47.66
C HIS A 28 -5.10 2.35 -46.39
N MET A 29 -5.50 3.62 -46.47
CA MET A 29 -5.70 4.48 -45.30
C MET A 29 -7.15 4.45 -44.77
N ARG A 30 -8.08 3.82 -45.50
CA ARG A 30 -9.49 3.74 -45.14
C ARG A 30 -9.77 2.43 -44.41
N LEU A 31 -9.62 2.47 -43.09
CA LEU A 31 -9.77 1.29 -42.23
C LEU A 31 -11.25 0.91 -42.06
N SER A 32 -11.56 -0.36 -42.27
CA SER A 32 -12.88 -0.95 -42.03
C SER A 32 -13.11 -1.23 -40.54
N ASP A 33 -14.36 -1.45 -40.12
CA ASP A 33 -14.63 -1.83 -38.73
C ASP A 33 -13.96 -3.16 -38.35
N GLU A 34 -13.90 -4.12 -39.27
CA GLU A 34 -13.23 -5.41 -39.07
C GLU A 34 -11.74 -5.21 -38.80
N THR A 35 -11.09 -4.35 -39.58
CA THR A 35 -9.68 -3.97 -39.36
C THR A 35 -9.49 -3.28 -38.00
N LEU A 36 -10.43 -2.42 -37.60
CA LEU A 36 -10.35 -1.74 -36.30
C LEU A 36 -10.56 -2.70 -35.12
N LEU A 37 -11.43 -3.69 -35.24
CA LEU A 37 -11.62 -4.74 -34.24
C LEU A 37 -10.37 -5.63 -34.12
N ASP A 38 -9.71 -5.94 -35.24
CA ASP A 38 -8.44 -6.66 -35.24
C ASP A 38 -7.32 -5.83 -34.57
N ILE A 39 -7.17 -4.54 -34.92
CA ILE A 39 -6.21 -3.65 -34.26
C ILE A 39 -6.50 -3.54 -32.75
N MET A 40 -7.78 -3.45 -32.36
CA MET A 40 -8.20 -3.46 -30.95
C MET A 40 -7.73 -4.73 -30.25
N ALA A 41 -7.94 -5.91 -30.84
CA ALA A 41 -7.50 -7.19 -30.27
C ALA A 41 -5.97 -7.29 -30.16
N ARG A 42 -5.23 -6.86 -31.19
CA ARG A 42 -3.75 -6.79 -31.15
C ARG A 42 -3.25 -5.88 -30.04
N PHE A 43 -3.92 -4.74 -29.82
CA PHE A 43 -3.56 -3.83 -28.74
C PHE A 43 -3.85 -4.42 -27.35
N GLN A 44 -4.98 -5.14 -27.17
CA GLN A 44 -5.24 -5.86 -25.92
C GLN A 44 -4.15 -6.90 -25.60
N ALA A 45 -3.67 -7.63 -26.61
CA ALA A 45 -2.58 -8.57 -26.44
C ALA A 45 -1.27 -7.88 -26.03
N GLU A 46 -0.92 -6.74 -26.66
CA GLU A 46 0.27 -5.97 -26.27
C GLU A 46 0.14 -5.34 -24.87
N MET A 47 -1.07 -4.94 -24.44
CA MET A 47 -1.31 -4.51 -23.05
C MET A 47 -1.01 -5.64 -22.06
N GLN A 48 -1.50 -6.86 -22.32
CA GLN A 48 -1.23 -8.01 -21.46
C GLN A 48 0.26 -8.36 -21.43
N LYS A 49 0.91 -8.35 -22.60
CA LYS A 49 2.36 -8.57 -22.73
C LYS A 49 3.16 -7.51 -21.97
N GLY A 50 2.73 -6.26 -21.98
CA GLY A 50 3.37 -5.16 -21.25
C GLY A 50 3.20 -5.25 -19.73
N LEU A 51 2.10 -5.80 -19.24
CA LEU A 51 1.87 -5.97 -17.80
C LEU A 51 2.58 -7.19 -17.19
N GLY A 52 2.81 -8.23 -17.99
CA GLY A 52 3.46 -9.47 -17.55
C GLY A 52 4.96 -9.30 -17.29
N LYS A 53 5.45 -9.80 -16.15
CA LYS A 53 6.85 -9.64 -15.72
C LYS A 53 7.86 -10.25 -16.70
N ASP A 54 7.56 -11.43 -17.23
CA ASP A 54 8.45 -12.16 -18.16
C ASP A 54 8.37 -11.61 -19.60
N THR A 55 7.24 -11.01 -19.96
CA THR A 55 6.96 -10.52 -21.31
C THR A 55 7.30 -9.03 -21.50
N ASN A 56 7.24 -8.22 -20.44
CA ASN A 56 7.49 -6.78 -20.45
C ASN A 56 8.83 -6.37 -21.11
N PRO A 57 9.96 -7.06 -20.88
CA PRO A 57 11.24 -6.68 -21.47
C PRO A 57 11.22 -6.57 -23.01
N THR A 58 10.35 -7.35 -23.66
CA THR A 58 10.20 -7.39 -25.13
C THR A 58 8.89 -6.77 -25.63
N ALA A 59 8.03 -6.27 -24.74
CA ALA A 59 6.77 -5.61 -25.11
C ALA A 59 7.03 -4.27 -25.81
N SER A 60 6.26 -3.98 -26.87
CA SER A 60 6.31 -2.69 -27.55
C SER A 60 5.57 -1.62 -26.74
N VAL A 61 4.37 -1.97 -26.25
CA VAL A 61 3.56 -1.20 -25.31
C VAL A 61 4.06 -1.47 -23.89
N LYS A 62 4.62 -0.45 -23.24
CA LYS A 62 5.44 -0.64 -22.01
C LYS A 62 4.64 -0.80 -20.73
N MET A 63 3.39 -0.33 -20.69
CA MET A 63 2.48 -0.48 -19.53
C MET A 63 3.15 -0.08 -18.21
N LEU A 64 3.72 1.13 -18.17
CA LEU A 64 4.56 1.62 -17.09
C LEU A 64 3.74 1.92 -15.81
N PRO A 65 4.11 1.34 -14.65
CA PRO A 65 3.55 1.71 -13.37
C PRO A 65 3.85 3.17 -13.00
N THR A 66 2.81 3.91 -12.59
CA THR A 66 2.92 5.35 -12.26
C THR A 66 2.97 5.64 -10.76
N PHE A 67 2.68 4.63 -9.93
CA PHE A 67 2.51 4.76 -8.47
C PHE A 67 1.37 5.68 -8.02
N VAL A 68 0.52 6.15 -8.94
CA VAL A 68 -0.74 6.82 -8.61
C VAL A 68 -1.82 5.75 -8.36
N ARG A 69 -2.13 5.52 -7.08
CA ARG A 69 -3.07 4.44 -6.64
C ARG A 69 -4.51 4.90 -6.42
N ALA A 70 -4.75 6.21 -6.36
CA ALA A 70 -6.07 6.77 -6.12
C ALA A 70 -6.32 7.99 -7.02
N ILE A 71 -7.58 8.17 -7.40
CA ILE A 71 -8.09 9.42 -7.96
C ILE A 71 -8.46 10.40 -6.83
N PRO A 72 -8.64 11.70 -7.10
CA PRO A 72 -9.01 12.65 -6.07
C PRO A 72 -10.36 12.29 -5.44
N ASP A 73 -10.46 12.32 -4.11
CA ASP A 73 -11.68 11.96 -3.38
C ASP A 73 -12.42 13.19 -2.82
N GLY A 74 -11.83 14.38 -2.95
CA GLY A 74 -12.38 15.64 -2.48
C GLY A 74 -11.87 16.06 -1.10
N SER A 75 -11.07 15.22 -0.41
CA SER A 75 -10.39 15.59 0.84
C SER A 75 -9.09 16.37 0.61
N GLU A 76 -8.66 16.51 -0.64
CA GLU A 76 -7.45 17.24 -1.00
C GLU A 76 -7.57 18.72 -0.63
N ASN A 77 -6.59 19.24 0.12
CA ASN A 77 -6.51 20.64 0.51
C ASN A 77 -5.05 21.11 0.51
N GLY A 78 -4.84 22.41 0.29
CA GLY A 78 -3.53 23.04 0.38
C GLY A 78 -3.13 23.85 -0.85
N GLU A 79 -1.88 24.30 -0.86
CA GLU A 79 -1.27 25.04 -1.97
C GLU A 79 -0.10 24.25 -2.54
N PHE A 80 -0.10 24.09 -3.87
CA PHE A 80 0.82 23.23 -4.59
C PHE A 80 1.43 23.98 -5.77
N LEU A 81 2.69 23.69 -6.07
CA LEU A 81 3.30 24.08 -7.32
C LEU A 81 3.26 22.91 -8.30
N SER A 82 3.17 23.21 -9.59
CA SER A 82 3.29 22.19 -10.63
C SER A 82 4.06 22.70 -11.85
N LEU A 83 4.85 21.81 -12.42
CA LEU A 83 5.62 22.02 -13.65
C LEU A 83 5.04 21.16 -14.77
N ASP A 84 5.00 21.67 -15.99
CA ASP A 84 4.60 20.91 -17.18
C ASP A 84 5.63 21.03 -18.29
N LEU A 85 6.40 19.95 -18.47
CA LEU A 85 7.47 19.82 -19.44
C LEU A 85 7.22 18.67 -20.42
N GLY A 86 7.40 18.95 -21.71
CA GLY A 86 7.33 17.96 -22.80
C GLY A 86 6.16 18.17 -23.77
N GLY A 87 5.25 19.09 -23.47
CA GLY A 87 4.24 19.60 -24.40
C GLY A 87 4.79 20.64 -25.39
N SER A 88 3.90 21.46 -25.96
CA SER A 88 4.27 22.51 -26.92
C SER A 88 4.95 23.73 -26.29
N LYS A 89 4.71 23.99 -25.01
CA LYS A 89 5.27 25.09 -24.21
C LYS A 89 5.54 24.60 -22.79
N PHE A 90 6.61 25.06 -22.16
CA PHE A 90 6.85 24.81 -20.73
C PHE A 90 5.95 25.73 -19.89
N ARG A 91 5.39 25.19 -18.80
CA ARG A 91 4.46 25.92 -17.93
C ARG A 91 4.78 25.68 -16.45
N VAL A 92 4.63 26.74 -15.64
CA VAL A 92 4.68 26.68 -14.18
C VAL A 92 3.32 27.15 -13.64
N LEU A 93 2.78 26.45 -12.64
CA LEU A 93 1.51 26.77 -12.02
C LEU A 93 1.58 26.72 -10.50
N LYS A 94 0.86 27.65 -9.86
CA LYS A 94 0.41 27.55 -8.48
C LYS A 94 -1.06 27.12 -8.48
N VAL A 95 -1.37 26.09 -7.71
CA VAL A 95 -2.71 25.54 -7.56
C VAL A 95 -3.08 25.57 -6.08
N GLN A 96 -4.22 26.19 -5.76
CA GLN A 96 -4.75 26.22 -4.41
C GLN A 96 -6.09 25.48 -4.38
N VAL A 97 -6.19 24.50 -3.49
CA VAL A 97 -7.37 23.67 -3.27
C VAL A 97 -7.93 24.00 -1.89
N SER A 98 -9.14 24.56 -1.85
CA SER A 98 -9.82 24.97 -0.61
C SER A 98 -10.80 23.91 -0.11
N GLU A 99 -10.96 23.83 1.21
CA GLU A 99 -11.80 22.86 1.92
C GLU A 99 -13.32 23.20 1.89
N GLU A 100 -13.69 24.45 1.55
CA GLU A 100 -15.06 24.97 1.74
C GLU A 100 -16.10 24.49 0.71
N GLY A 101 -16.62 23.27 0.86
CA GLY A 101 -17.96 22.81 0.40
C GLY A 101 -18.30 22.92 -1.11
N LYS A 102 -17.46 23.56 -1.90
CA LYS A 102 -17.51 23.79 -3.33
C LYS A 102 -16.09 23.53 -3.81
N ARG A 103 -15.94 22.57 -4.74
CA ARG A 103 -14.68 22.17 -5.39
C ARG A 103 -14.05 23.32 -6.21
N ASN A 104 -13.67 24.40 -5.54
CA ASN A 104 -13.10 25.59 -6.15
C ASN A 104 -11.58 25.47 -6.12
N VAL A 105 -10.98 25.39 -7.31
CA VAL A 105 -9.53 25.39 -7.48
C VAL A 105 -9.11 26.75 -8.03
N GLN A 106 -8.26 27.47 -7.30
CA GLN A 106 -7.64 28.69 -7.79
C GLN A 106 -6.31 28.35 -8.45
N MET A 107 -6.07 28.90 -9.64
CA MET A 107 -4.90 28.59 -10.44
C MET A 107 -4.24 29.86 -10.96
N GLU A 108 -2.93 29.96 -10.75
CA GLU A 108 -2.09 30.97 -11.39
C GLU A 108 -1.05 30.27 -12.25
N SER A 109 -0.87 30.72 -13.49
CA SER A 109 0.04 30.07 -14.44
C SER A 109 0.93 31.05 -15.18
N GLN A 110 2.11 30.59 -15.59
CA GLN A 110 3.01 31.32 -16.47
C GLN A 110 3.61 30.37 -17.50
N PHE A 111 3.67 30.82 -18.75
CA PHE A 111 4.29 30.09 -19.85
C PHE A 111 5.70 30.59 -20.09
N TYR A 112 6.62 29.67 -20.31
CA TYR A 112 8.01 29.95 -20.60
C TYR A 112 8.38 29.34 -21.97
N PRO A 113 8.88 30.15 -22.92
CA PRO A 113 9.28 29.66 -24.23
C PRO A 113 10.61 28.90 -24.15
N THR A 114 10.59 27.59 -24.35
CA THR A 114 11.81 26.77 -24.31
C THR A 114 12.57 26.85 -25.64
N PRO A 115 13.79 27.42 -25.69
CA PRO A 115 14.55 27.54 -26.93
C PRO A 115 14.94 26.18 -27.53
N ASN A 116 15.14 26.15 -28.85
CA ASN A 116 15.56 24.93 -29.55
C ASN A 116 16.94 24.45 -29.10
N GLU A 117 17.85 25.36 -28.71
CA GLU A 117 19.17 24.97 -28.19
C GLU A 117 19.05 24.23 -26.85
N ILE A 118 18.04 24.55 -26.03
CA ILE A 118 17.81 23.91 -24.74
C ILE A 118 17.25 22.50 -24.93
N ILE A 119 16.22 22.32 -25.75
CA ILE A 119 15.59 21.00 -25.95
C ILE A 119 16.47 20.00 -26.72
N ARG A 120 17.46 20.49 -27.48
CA ARG A 120 18.46 19.68 -28.22
C ARG A 120 19.87 19.73 -27.62
N GLY A 121 20.03 20.44 -26.50
CA GLY A 121 21.32 20.68 -25.85
C GLY A 121 21.77 19.52 -24.98
N ASN A 122 22.18 19.83 -23.75
CA ASN A 122 22.48 18.83 -22.73
C ASN A 122 21.48 18.90 -21.56
N GLY A 123 21.42 17.82 -20.80
CA GLY A 123 20.50 17.68 -19.67
C GLY A 123 20.68 18.74 -18.59
N THR A 124 21.93 19.07 -18.27
CA THR A 124 22.26 20.09 -17.27
C THR A 124 21.63 21.44 -17.64
N GLN A 125 21.81 21.90 -18.88
CA GLN A 125 21.23 23.15 -19.38
C GLN A 125 19.69 23.11 -19.39
N LEU A 126 19.09 21.96 -19.73
CA LEU A 126 17.64 21.80 -19.71
C LEU A 126 17.07 21.98 -18.29
N PHE A 127 17.63 21.28 -17.31
CA PHE A 127 17.12 21.36 -15.93
C PHE A 127 17.48 22.66 -15.23
N GLU A 128 18.62 23.28 -15.57
CA GLU A 128 18.96 24.64 -15.13
C GLU A 128 17.95 25.66 -15.67
N TYR A 129 17.62 25.60 -16.95
CA TYR A 129 16.58 26.46 -17.53
C TYR A 129 15.22 26.28 -16.84
N VAL A 130 14.83 25.04 -16.53
CA VAL A 130 13.59 24.75 -15.77
C VAL A 130 13.65 25.35 -14.37
N ALA A 131 14.78 25.22 -13.67
CA ALA A 131 14.99 25.80 -12.35
C ALA A 131 14.96 27.34 -12.37
N ASP A 132 15.59 27.97 -13.38
CA ASP A 132 15.58 29.43 -13.57
C ASP A 132 14.14 29.95 -13.74
N CYS A 133 13.34 29.26 -14.55
CA CYS A 133 11.94 29.62 -14.77
C CYS A 133 11.09 29.43 -13.50
N LEU A 134 11.35 28.39 -12.70
CA LEU A 134 10.68 28.20 -11.41
C LEU A 134 11.04 29.32 -10.42
N ALA A 135 12.32 29.69 -10.32
CA ALA A 135 12.78 30.79 -9.48
C ALA A 135 12.13 32.12 -9.89
N ASP A 136 12.07 32.41 -11.20
CA ASP A 136 11.39 33.58 -11.75
C ASP A 136 9.90 33.60 -11.39
N PHE A 137 9.21 32.47 -11.54
CA PHE A 137 7.79 32.34 -11.18
C PHE A 137 7.58 32.60 -9.69
N MET A 138 8.34 31.93 -8.82
CA MET A 138 8.24 32.10 -7.37
C MET A 138 8.54 33.53 -6.93
N LYS A 139 9.51 34.20 -7.57
CA LYS A 139 9.81 35.62 -7.34
C LYS A 139 8.65 36.52 -7.75
N THR A 140 8.16 36.36 -8.99
CA THR A 140 7.09 37.19 -9.57
C THR A 140 5.78 37.05 -8.79
N LYS A 141 5.54 35.87 -8.21
CA LYS A 141 4.34 35.56 -7.43
C LYS A 141 4.49 35.74 -5.92
N GLY A 142 5.66 36.20 -5.43
CA GLY A 142 5.88 36.46 -4.00
C GLY A 142 5.90 35.21 -3.12
N LEU A 143 6.36 34.06 -3.64
CA LEU A 143 6.25 32.75 -3.00
C LEU A 143 7.50 32.29 -2.23
N LYS A 144 8.55 33.12 -2.15
CA LYS A 144 9.88 32.71 -1.64
C LYS A 144 9.93 32.31 -0.15
N GLN A 145 8.98 32.75 0.66
CA GLN A 145 9.02 32.57 2.13
C GLN A 145 8.35 31.28 2.61
N LYS A 146 7.76 30.50 1.69
CA LYS A 146 6.98 29.30 2.02
C LYS A 146 7.52 28.12 1.23
N LYS A 147 7.65 26.99 1.92
CA LYS A 147 7.94 25.70 1.29
C LYS A 147 6.71 25.18 0.56
N PHE A 148 6.84 24.84 -0.72
CA PHE A 148 5.73 24.30 -1.51
C PHE A 148 5.97 22.85 -1.93
N PRO A 149 4.97 21.97 -1.79
CA PRO A 149 4.98 20.70 -2.47
C PRO A 149 4.87 20.91 -4.00
N LEU A 150 5.70 20.21 -4.77
CA LEU A 150 5.83 20.33 -6.22
C LEU A 150 5.46 19.02 -6.91
N GLY A 151 4.57 19.08 -7.89
CA GLY A 151 4.33 18.01 -8.87
C GLY A 151 4.98 18.32 -10.22
N LEU A 152 5.72 17.37 -10.79
CA LEU A 152 6.33 17.49 -12.11
C LEU A 152 5.55 16.65 -13.13
N THR A 153 4.83 17.32 -14.03
CA THR A 153 4.35 16.69 -15.26
C THR A 153 5.50 16.60 -16.26
N PHE A 154 5.90 15.37 -16.58
CA PHE A 154 6.99 15.08 -17.51
C PHE A 154 6.49 14.10 -18.58
N SER A 155 6.25 14.62 -19.77
CA SER A 155 5.49 13.93 -20.81
C SER A 155 6.35 12.97 -21.65
N PHE A 156 7.07 12.07 -20.99
CA PHE A 156 7.98 11.11 -21.62
C PHE A 156 7.92 9.75 -20.91
N PRO A 157 8.31 8.65 -21.57
CA PRO A 157 8.35 7.34 -20.94
C PRO A 157 9.40 7.32 -19.83
N CYS A 158 8.93 7.20 -18.58
CA CYS A 158 9.76 7.11 -17.40
C CYS A 158 9.48 5.80 -16.65
N ARG A 159 10.54 5.08 -16.28
CA ARG A 159 10.43 3.98 -15.34
C ARG A 159 10.46 4.55 -13.93
N GLN A 160 9.44 4.23 -13.13
CA GLN A 160 9.31 4.66 -11.74
C GLN A 160 9.37 3.43 -10.83
N THR A 161 9.89 3.61 -9.63
CA THR A 161 9.84 2.63 -8.52
C THR A 161 9.06 3.19 -7.33
N LYS A 162 8.76 4.49 -7.37
CA LYS A 162 7.99 5.29 -6.41
C LYS A 162 7.57 6.60 -7.09
N LEU A 163 6.65 7.34 -6.46
CA LEU A 163 5.99 8.49 -7.07
C LEU A 163 6.95 9.67 -7.32
N GLU A 164 7.94 9.86 -6.44
CA GLU A 164 8.94 10.94 -6.48
C GLU A 164 10.23 10.59 -7.23
N GLU A 165 10.22 9.57 -8.08
CA GLU A 165 11.35 9.15 -8.93
C GLU A 165 10.87 8.95 -10.36
N GLY A 166 11.74 9.23 -11.35
CA GLY A 166 11.53 8.63 -12.67
C GLY A 166 12.74 8.67 -13.57
N ILE A 167 13.11 7.49 -14.04
CA ILE A 167 14.23 7.28 -14.94
C ILE A 167 13.74 7.39 -16.38
N LEU A 168 14.21 8.40 -17.10
CA LEU A 168 13.84 8.59 -18.52
C LEU A 168 14.32 7.40 -19.36
N LEU A 169 13.40 6.68 -20.00
CA LEU A 169 13.73 5.54 -20.86
C LEU A 169 14.21 5.98 -22.24
N SER A 170 13.50 6.93 -22.85
CA SER A 170 13.82 7.46 -24.17
C SER A 170 13.14 8.79 -24.42
N TRP A 171 13.81 9.67 -25.16
CA TRP A 171 13.16 10.89 -25.66
C TRP A 171 12.17 10.60 -26.78
N THR A 172 11.07 11.34 -26.79
CA THR A 172 10.06 11.33 -27.86
C THR A 172 9.77 12.76 -28.33
N LYS A 173 8.91 12.91 -29.35
CA LYS A 173 8.49 14.21 -29.89
C LYS A 173 9.68 15.03 -30.43
N LYS A 174 9.92 16.23 -29.89
CA LYS A 174 10.95 17.19 -30.36
C LYS A 174 12.20 17.26 -29.47
N PHE A 175 12.19 16.59 -28.31
CA PHE A 175 13.26 16.67 -27.32
C PHE A 175 14.38 15.68 -27.66
N LYS A 176 15.63 16.08 -27.41
CA LYS A 176 16.82 15.22 -27.59
C LYS A 176 18.02 15.68 -26.74
N ALA A 177 17.76 16.17 -25.52
CA ALA A 177 18.82 16.65 -24.63
C ALA A 177 19.75 15.50 -24.22
N ARG A 178 21.05 15.67 -24.45
CA ARG A 178 22.08 14.64 -24.18
C ARG A 178 22.31 14.46 -22.68
N GLY A 179 22.59 13.23 -22.25
CA GLY A 179 22.93 12.92 -20.86
C GLY A 179 21.75 12.81 -19.88
N VAL A 180 20.51 12.78 -20.38
CA VAL A 180 19.30 12.61 -19.53
C VAL A 180 18.74 11.18 -19.59
N GLN A 181 18.87 10.50 -20.73
CA GLN A 181 18.37 9.13 -20.87
C GLN A 181 19.05 8.20 -19.86
N ASN A 182 18.28 7.30 -19.25
CA ASN A 182 18.67 6.41 -18.16
C ASN A 182 19.11 7.13 -16.87
N THR A 183 18.74 8.40 -16.70
CA THR A 183 18.94 9.15 -15.45
C THR A 183 17.61 9.50 -14.81
N ASP A 184 17.62 9.66 -13.49
CA ASP A 184 16.46 10.16 -12.75
C ASP A 184 16.29 11.68 -12.97
N VAL A 185 15.18 12.05 -13.60
CA VAL A 185 14.88 13.44 -13.95
C VAL A 185 14.51 14.28 -12.73
N VAL A 186 13.94 13.65 -11.70
CA VAL A 186 13.61 14.33 -10.43
C VAL A 186 14.89 14.73 -9.73
N ARG A 187 15.86 13.80 -9.62
CA ARG A 187 17.20 14.10 -9.06
C ARG A 187 17.94 15.16 -9.87
N SER A 188 17.86 15.10 -11.20
CA SER A 188 18.47 16.11 -12.08
C SER A 188 17.89 17.50 -11.85
N LEU A 189 16.56 17.63 -11.76
CA LEU A 189 15.90 18.90 -11.42
C LEU A 189 16.24 19.36 -10.01
N ALA A 190 16.20 18.47 -9.01
CA ALA A 190 16.55 18.79 -7.63
C ALA A 190 17.99 19.32 -7.52
N ASN A 191 18.93 18.76 -8.30
CA ASN A 191 20.29 19.26 -8.36
C ASN A 191 20.39 20.64 -9.03
N ALA A 192 19.64 20.90 -10.10
CA ALA A 192 19.61 22.21 -10.76
C ALA A 192 19.04 23.31 -9.83
N MET A 193 17.98 23.00 -9.07
CA MET A 193 17.38 23.92 -8.10
C MET A 193 18.34 24.30 -6.96
N LYS A 194 19.39 23.50 -6.68
CA LYS A 194 20.40 23.86 -5.66
C LYS A 194 21.14 25.16 -5.97
N LYS A 195 21.20 25.59 -7.24
CA LYS A 195 21.77 26.90 -7.63
C LYS A 195 20.93 28.08 -7.14
N HIS A 196 19.63 27.85 -6.91
CA HIS A 196 18.64 28.85 -6.51
C HIS A 196 18.12 28.61 -5.09
N LYS A 197 18.92 28.03 -4.19
CA LYS A 197 18.48 27.69 -2.80
C LYS A 197 17.91 28.86 -2.00
N GLN A 198 18.27 30.10 -2.34
CA GLN A 198 17.73 31.30 -1.69
C GLN A 198 16.35 31.71 -2.25
N ASP A 199 15.98 31.20 -3.43
CA ASP A 199 14.79 31.58 -4.18
C ASP A 199 13.78 30.43 -4.33
N ILE A 200 14.22 29.18 -4.22
CA ILE A 200 13.41 27.96 -4.37
C ILE A 200 13.50 27.13 -3.08
N ASP A 201 12.37 27.01 -2.39
CA ASP A 201 12.15 26.05 -1.30
C ASP A 201 10.94 25.17 -1.65
N VAL A 202 11.20 23.99 -2.21
CA VAL A 202 10.16 23.07 -2.69
C VAL A 202 10.49 21.62 -2.38
N ASP A 203 9.45 20.81 -2.15
CA ASP A 203 9.55 19.35 -2.05
C ASP A 203 8.92 18.72 -3.28
N ILE A 204 9.71 18.06 -4.13
CA ILE A 204 9.15 17.29 -5.25
C ILE A 204 8.51 16.02 -4.69
N LEU A 205 7.18 15.96 -4.68
CA LEU A 205 6.44 14.81 -4.15
C LEU A 205 5.97 13.86 -5.26
N ALA A 206 5.89 14.33 -6.51
CA ALA A 206 5.38 13.51 -7.59
C ALA A 206 5.99 13.85 -8.94
N LEU A 207 6.29 12.79 -9.70
CA LEU A 207 6.52 12.82 -11.14
C LEU A 207 5.36 12.07 -11.82
N VAL A 208 4.72 12.72 -12.79
CA VAL A 208 3.59 12.14 -13.52
C VAL A 208 3.69 12.39 -15.02
N ASN A 209 3.12 11.48 -15.81
CA ASN A 209 2.93 11.70 -17.24
C ASN A 209 1.75 12.67 -17.50
N ASP A 210 1.71 13.33 -18.65
CA ASP A 210 0.61 14.23 -19.03
C ASP A 210 -0.74 13.53 -19.16
N THR A 211 -0.76 12.25 -19.55
CA THR A 211 -1.97 11.41 -19.51
C THR A 211 -2.51 11.27 -18.09
N VAL A 212 -1.65 10.97 -17.11
CA VAL A 212 -1.99 10.84 -15.69
C VAL A 212 -2.51 12.16 -15.14
N GLY A 213 -1.82 13.27 -15.42
CA GLY A 213 -2.29 14.61 -15.05
C GLY A 213 -3.65 14.93 -15.68
N THR A 214 -3.90 14.52 -16.92
CA THR A 214 -5.21 14.73 -17.58
C THR A 214 -6.30 13.91 -16.90
N MET A 215 -6.04 12.63 -16.63
CA MET A 215 -6.97 11.75 -15.91
C MET A 215 -7.33 12.34 -14.54
N MET A 216 -6.34 12.76 -13.76
CA MET A 216 -6.52 13.29 -12.40
C MET A 216 -7.22 14.64 -12.39
N THR A 217 -6.95 15.49 -13.39
CA THR A 217 -7.69 16.75 -13.58
C THR A 217 -9.18 16.48 -13.78
N CYS A 218 -9.50 15.57 -14.69
CA CYS A 218 -10.88 15.21 -15.01
C CYS A 218 -11.55 14.41 -13.88
N ALA A 219 -10.81 13.60 -13.14
CA ALA A 219 -11.31 12.82 -12.02
C ALA A 219 -11.74 13.69 -10.82
N TYR A 220 -11.07 14.82 -10.63
CA TYR A 220 -11.49 15.82 -9.65
C TYR A 220 -12.88 16.39 -9.95
N ASP A 221 -13.20 16.60 -11.23
CA ASP A 221 -14.49 17.14 -11.67
C ASP A 221 -15.55 16.02 -11.84
N ASP A 222 -15.14 14.81 -12.19
CA ASP A 222 -16.00 13.64 -12.42
C ASP A 222 -15.37 12.35 -11.85
N PRO A 223 -15.88 11.79 -10.73
CA PRO A 223 -15.29 10.62 -10.08
C PRO A 223 -15.37 9.33 -10.90
N TYR A 224 -16.08 9.33 -12.04
CA TYR A 224 -16.10 8.21 -12.98
C TYR A 224 -14.89 8.21 -13.95
N CYS A 225 -13.99 9.19 -13.86
CA CYS A 225 -12.83 9.29 -14.75
C CYS A 225 -11.75 8.26 -14.39
N GLU A 226 -11.50 7.33 -15.31
CA GLU A 226 -10.55 6.22 -15.11
C GLU A 226 -9.54 6.07 -16.23
N VAL A 227 -9.60 6.98 -17.22
CA VAL A 227 -8.72 6.99 -18.40
C VAL A 227 -8.32 8.43 -18.69
N GLY A 228 -7.02 8.67 -18.93
CA GLY A 228 -6.50 9.93 -19.44
C GLY A 228 -5.91 9.72 -20.83
N VAL A 229 -6.31 10.54 -21.81
CA VAL A 229 -5.86 10.44 -23.20
C VAL A 229 -5.31 11.77 -23.67
N ILE A 230 -4.12 11.71 -24.27
CA ILE A 230 -3.47 12.83 -24.93
C ILE A 230 -3.51 12.62 -26.45
N ILE A 231 -4.02 13.61 -27.17
CA ILE A 231 -4.00 13.68 -28.64
C ILE A 231 -3.54 15.09 -29.05
N GLY A 232 -2.23 15.32 -28.98
CA GLY A 232 -1.59 16.62 -29.16
C GLY A 232 -0.36 16.54 -30.06
N THR A 233 0.77 17.07 -29.60
CA THR A 233 2.07 16.90 -30.30
C THR A 233 2.42 15.41 -30.42
N GLY A 234 2.22 14.67 -29.33
CA GLY A 234 2.25 13.21 -29.30
C GLY A 234 0.86 12.63 -29.08
N THR A 235 0.78 11.31 -28.96
CA THR A 235 -0.41 10.65 -28.42
C THR A 235 -0.05 9.57 -27.42
N ASN A 236 -0.78 9.53 -26.32
CA ASN A 236 -0.62 8.52 -25.28
C ASN A 236 -1.94 8.32 -24.51
N ALA A 237 -2.05 7.23 -23.76
CA ALA A 237 -3.12 7.02 -22.79
C ALA A 237 -2.61 6.40 -21.49
N CYS A 238 -3.32 6.69 -20.40
CA CYS A 238 -3.23 5.98 -19.14
C CYS A 238 -4.62 5.54 -18.66
N TYR A 239 -4.66 4.55 -17.78
CA TYR A 239 -5.91 4.09 -17.15
C TYR A 239 -5.66 3.43 -15.81
N MET A 240 -6.69 3.34 -14.97
CA MET A 240 -6.64 2.61 -13.69
C MET A 240 -6.73 1.09 -13.92
N GLU A 241 -5.64 0.38 -13.70
CA GLU A 241 -5.55 -1.09 -13.78
C GLU A 241 -5.61 -1.70 -12.37
N ASP A 242 -6.09 -2.94 -12.26
CA ASP A 242 -6.13 -3.66 -10.99
C ASP A 242 -4.71 -4.13 -10.63
N MET A 243 -4.31 -3.93 -9.37
CA MET A 243 -2.96 -4.31 -8.92
C MET A 243 -2.65 -5.78 -9.15
N SER A 244 -3.64 -6.66 -9.00
CA SER A 244 -3.51 -8.10 -9.30
C SER A 244 -3.12 -8.44 -10.75
N ASN A 245 -3.23 -7.49 -11.69
CA ASN A 245 -2.85 -7.64 -13.09
C ASN A 245 -1.47 -7.04 -13.41
N ILE A 246 -0.78 -6.42 -12.43
CA ILE A 246 0.47 -5.69 -12.64
C ILE A 246 1.63 -6.48 -12.02
N ASP A 247 2.16 -7.46 -12.74
CA ASP A 247 3.26 -8.31 -12.24
C ASP A 247 4.57 -7.54 -11.96
N LEU A 248 4.67 -6.31 -12.48
CA LEU A 248 5.83 -5.42 -12.35
C LEU A 248 5.91 -4.72 -10.99
N VAL A 249 4.83 -4.72 -10.20
CA VAL A 249 4.76 -4.07 -8.90
C VAL A 249 4.27 -5.08 -7.88
N GLU A 250 4.92 -5.15 -6.71
CA GLU A 250 4.47 -6.02 -5.64
C GLU A 250 3.14 -5.50 -5.04
N GLY A 251 2.20 -6.43 -4.82
CA GLY A 251 0.88 -6.18 -4.26
C GLY A 251 -0.25 -6.57 -5.22
N ASP A 252 -1.38 -7.02 -4.68
CA ASP A 252 -2.54 -7.47 -5.46
C ASP A 252 -3.79 -6.61 -5.24
N GLU A 253 -3.69 -5.57 -4.41
CA GLU A 253 -4.84 -4.82 -3.93
C GLU A 253 -4.97 -3.41 -4.51
N GLY A 254 -6.23 -3.06 -4.78
CA GLY A 254 -6.58 -1.74 -5.24
C GLY A 254 -6.20 -1.62 -6.70
N ARG A 255 -5.94 -0.39 -7.10
CA ARG A 255 -5.67 -0.07 -8.50
C ARG A 255 -4.46 0.82 -8.57
N MET A 256 -3.78 0.79 -9.70
CA MET A 256 -2.73 1.73 -10.03
C MET A 256 -2.96 2.24 -11.44
N CYS A 257 -2.75 3.55 -11.62
CA CYS A 257 -2.73 4.12 -12.95
C CYS A 257 -1.54 3.55 -13.73
N ILE A 258 -1.81 3.00 -14.91
CA ILE A 258 -0.80 2.50 -15.84
C ILE A 258 -0.68 3.49 -16.99
N ASN A 259 0.54 3.93 -17.25
CA ASN A 259 0.88 4.68 -18.45
C ASN A 259 1.20 3.68 -19.58
N THR A 260 0.34 3.60 -20.59
CA THR A 260 0.47 2.59 -21.65
C THR A 260 1.72 2.79 -22.51
N GLU A 261 2.11 4.05 -22.74
CA GLU A 261 3.06 4.44 -23.79
C GLU A 261 2.65 3.85 -25.15
N TRP A 262 1.35 3.95 -25.48
CA TRP A 262 0.78 3.32 -26.69
C TRP A 262 1.38 3.79 -28.01
N GLY A 263 2.16 4.87 -27.98
CA GLY A 263 2.76 5.46 -29.18
C GLY A 263 3.73 4.51 -29.87
N ALA A 264 4.35 3.62 -29.09
CA ALA A 264 5.27 2.58 -29.54
C ALA A 264 4.58 1.29 -30.05
N PHE A 265 3.24 1.24 -30.05
CA PHE A 265 2.52 0.07 -30.57
C PHE A 265 2.92 -0.20 -32.04
N GLY A 266 3.28 -1.44 -32.34
CA GLY A 266 3.74 -1.84 -33.67
C GLY A 266 5.21 -1.55 -33.98
N ASP A 267 5.99 -1.00 -33.04
CA ASP A 267 7.46 -0.84 -33.17
C ASP A 267 8.19 -2.19 -33.36
N ASP A 268 7.54 -3.30 -33.03
CA ASP A 268 7.99 -4.68 -33.25
C ASP A 268 7.51 -5.28 -34.58
N GLY A 269 6.81 -4.50 -35.41
CA GLY A 269 6.29 -4.90 -36.71
C GLY A 269 4.82 -5.34 -36.69
N ALA A 270 4.14 -5.36 -35.54
CA ALA A 270 2.76 -5.83 -35.41
C ALA A 270 1.71 -5.04 -36.22
N LEU A 271 2.08 -3.88 -36.78
CA LEU A 271 1.22 -3.00 -37.57
C LEU A 271 1.70 -2.79 -39.02
N GLU A 272 2.66 -3.58 -39.51
CA GLU A 272 3.22 -3.37 -40.86
C GLU A 272 2.19 -3.52 -41.98
N ASP A 273 1.16 -4.34 -41.78
CA ASP A 273 0.07 -4.58 -42.72
C ASP A 273 -0.85 -3.36 -42.93
N ILE A 274 -0.95 -2.48 -41.92
CA ILE A 274 -1.75 -1.26 -42.01
C ILE A 274 -0.91 0.00 -42.32
N ARG A 275 0.42 -0.09 -42.19
CA ARG A 275 1.34 0.99 -42.51
C ARG A 275 1.51 1.13 -44.02
N THR A 276 1.34 2.35 -44.50
CA THR A 276 1.51 2.70 -45.92
C THR A 276 2.94 3.13 -46.21
N GLU A 277 3.27 3.31 -47.49
CA GLU A 277 4.54 3.90 -47.90
C GLU A 277 4.77 5.32 -47.33
N PHE A 278 3.70 6.10 -47.14
CA PHE A 278 3.78 7.45 -46.58
C PHE A 278 4.20 7.42 -45.11
N ASP A 279 3.71 6.42 -44.37
CA ASP A 279 4.07 6.21 -42.97
C ASP A 279 5.53 5.78 -42.84
N ARG A 280 6.05 4.99 -43.80
CA ARG A 280 7.46 4.57 -43.86
C ARG A 280 8.38 5.74 -44.23
N GLU A 281 8.01 6.55 -45.22
CA GLU A 281 8.79 7.72 -45.62
C GLU A 281 8.86 8.76 -44.49
N LEU A 282 7.73 9.03 -43.82
CA LEU A 282 7.68 9.92 -42.67
C LEU A 282 8.57 9.41 -41.53
N ASP A 283 8.51 8.11 -41.24
CA ASP A 283 9.31 7.47 -40.19
C ASP A 283 10.81 7.59 -40.46
N LEU A 284 11.26 7.27 -41.68
CA LEU A 284 12.65 7.40 -42.11
C LEU A 284 13.18 8.83 -41.94
N GLY A 285 12.35 9.84 -42.24
CA GLY A 285 12.71 11.24 -42.09
C GLY A 285 12.58 11.79 -40.66
N SER A 286 12.14 11.00 -39.67
CA SER A 286 11.84 11.46 -38.31
C SER A 286 13.08 11.54 -37.41
N LEU A 287 12.93 12.09 -36.20
CA LEU A 287 14.03 12.15 -35.21
C LEU A 287 14.35 10.80 -34.55
N ASN A 288 13.43 9.85 -34.68
CA ASN A 288 13.44 8.53 -34.06
C ASN A 288 12.91 7.44 -35.04
N PRO A 289 13.60 7.16 -36.16
CA PRO A 289 13.18 6.13 -37.12
C PRO A 289 13.00 4.76 -36.46
N GLY A 290 11.97 4.01 -36.87
CA GLY A 290 11.63 2.69 -36.32
C GLY A 290 11.08 2.73 -34.90
N LYS A 291 10.69 3.91 -34.41
CA LYS A 291 10.10 4.11 -33.07
C LYS A 291 8.86 4.96 -33.12
N GLN A 292 7.96 4.76 -32.15
CA GLN A 292 6.71 5.50 -32.04
C GLN A 292 5.83 5.40 -33.30
N LEU A 293 5.78 4.21 -33.92
CA LEU A 293 5.15 4.02 -35.23
C LEU A 293 3.64 4.28 -35.20
N PHE A 294 2.95 3.87 -34.13
CA PHE A 294 1.53 4.17 -33.94
C PHE A 294 1.27 5.66 -33.73
N GLU A 295 2.10 6.31 -32.90
CA GLU A 295 2.01 7.76 -32.68
C GLU A 295 2.16 8.55 -33.99
N LYS A 296 3.07 8.13 -34.87
CA LYS A 296 3.33 8.75 -36.19
C LYS A 296 2.14 8.69 -37.14
N MET A 297 1.23 7.74 -36.96
CA MET A 297 -0.01 7.65 -37.74
C MET A 297 -1.16 8.50 -37.16
N ILE A 298 -0.99 9.04 -35.95
CA ILE A 298 -2.09 9.65 -35.18
C ILE A 298 -1.83 11.12 -34.84
N SER A 299 -0.67 11.46 -34.28
CA SER A 299 -0.50 12.70 -33.53
C SER A 299 -0.32 13.94 -34.40
N GLY A 300 -0.60 15.11 -33.81
CA GLY A 300 -0.53 16.41 -34.47
C GLY A 300 0.88 16.84 -34.88
N LEU A 301 1.95 16.17 -34.47
CA LEU A 301 3.28 16.43 -35.02
C LEU A 301 3.44 15.88 -36.45
N TYR A 302 2.66 14.86 -36.82
CA TYR A 302 2.89 14.06 -38.02
C TYR A 302 1.78 14.19 -39.08
N LEU A 303 0.54 14.49 -38.69
CA LEU A 303 -0.59 14.55 -39.65
C LEU A 303 -0.38 15.52 -40.82
N GLY A 304 0.11 16.73 -40.55
CA GLY A 304 0.40 17.69 -41.63
C GLY A 304 1.48 17.20 -42.60
N GLU A 305 2.50 16.51 -42.09
CA GLU A 305 3.57 15.95 -42.92
C GLU A 305 3.09 14.74 -43.74
N LEU A 306 2.23 13.88 -43.19
CA LEU A 306 1.57 12.82 -43.95
C LEU A 306 0.77 13.39 -45.12
N VAL A 307 -0.02 14.44 -44.87
CA VAL A 307 -0.75 15.14 -45.95
C VAL A 307 0.23 15.66 -46.99
N ARG A 308 1.31 16.36 -46.60
CA ARG A 308 2.31 16.88 -47.54
C ARG A 308 2.91 15.79 -48.42
N LEU A 309 3.29 14.64 -47.85
CA LEU A 309 3.86 13.52 -48.59
C LEU A 309 2.86 12.93 -49.60
N ILE A 310 1.60 12.78 -49.21
CA ILE A 310 0.53 12.35 -50.13
C ILE A 310 0.36 13.34 -51.27
N LEU A 311 0.25 14.64 -50.97
CA LEU A 311 0.10 15.68 -51.99
C LEU A 311 1.28 15.70 -52.96
N LEU A 312 2.50 15.56 -52.45
CA LEU A 312 3.71 15.50 -53.28
C LEU A 312 3.68 14.29 -54.23
N LYS A 313 3.25 13.13 -53.75
CA LYS A 313 3.14 11.92 -54.58
C LYS A 313 2.01 12.03 -55.61
N MET A 314 0.86 12.56 -55.22
CA MET A 314 -0.27 12.78 -56.13
C MET A 314 0.07 13.81 -57.22
N ALA A 315 0.76 14.90 -56.86
CA ALA A 315 1.29 15.86 -57.83
C ALA A 315 2.30 15.20 -58.78
N LYS A 316 3.24 14.39 -58.27
CA LYS A 316 4.19 13.64 -59.11
C LYS A 316 3.48 12.68 -60.08
N ALA A 317 2.32 12.14 -59.72
CA ALA A 317 1.50 11.28 -60.57
C ALA A 317 0.56 12.06 -61.52
N GLY A 318 0.61 13.40 -61.54
CA GLY A 318 -0.26 14.24 -62.36
C GLY A 318 -1.72 14.29 -61.88
N LEU A 319 -2.00 13.83 -60.65
CA LEU A 319 -3.35 13.77 -60.09
C LEU A 319 -3.77 15.06 -59.39
N LEU A 320 -2.82 15.94 -59.08
CA LEU A 320 -3.02 17.26 -58.50
C LEU A 320 -2.16 18.30 -59.22
N PHE A 321 -2.63 19.54 -59.22
CA PHE A 321 -1.88 20.74 -59.63
C PHE A 321 -1.30 20.66 -61.05
N GLY A 322 -1.94 19.89 -61.95
CA GLY A 322 -1.41 19.66 -63.31
C GLY A 322 -0.04 18.99 -63.36
N GLY A 323 0.43 18.39 -62.26
CA GLY A 323 1.79 17.83 -62.14
C GLY A 323 2.83 18.77 -61.52
N GLU A 324 2.47 20.03 -61.26
CA GLU A 324 3.36 21.02 -60.69
C GLU A 324 3.67 20.75 -59.22
N LYS A 325 4.90 21.05 -58.82
CA LYS A 325 5.38 20.94 -57.44
C LYS A 325 6.13 22.23 -57.10
N SER A 326 5.57 23.03 -56.21
CA SER A 326 6.24 24.23 -55.73
C SER A 326 7.46 23.87 -54.86
N SER A 327 8.41 24.79 -54.75
CA SER A 327 9.57 24.63 -53.86
C SER A 327 9.15 24.45 -52.40
N ALA A 328 8.08 25.12 -51.96
CA ALA A 328 7.54 24.98 -50.61
C ALA A 328 6.96 23.58 -50.35
N LEU A 329 6.29 22.95 -51.33
CA LEU A 329 5.72 21.61 -51.16
C LEU A 329 6.80 20.54 -50.93
N HIS A 330 8.03 20.77 -51.42
CA HIS A 330 9.19 19.89 -51.17
C HIS A 330 9.78 20.03 -49.76
N ILE A 331 9.48 21.10 -49.02
CA ILE A 331 10.08 21.37 -47.72
C ILE A 331 9.25 20.68 -46.62
N LYS A 332 9.89 19.77 -45.88
CA LYS A 332 9.32 19.09 -44.71
C LYS A 332 8.71 20.09 -43.72
N GLY A 333 7.50 19.79 -43.24
CA GLY A 333 6.82 20.57 -42.20
C GLY A 333 6.16 21.86 -42.68
N LYS A 334 6.13 22.16 -43.98
CA LYS A 334 5.39 23.32 -44.53
C LYS A 334 3.87 23.19 -44.43
N ILE A 335 3.35 21.96 -44.39
CA ILE A 335 1.95 21.69 -44.03
C ILE A 335 1.93 21.24 -42.57
N GLU A 336 1.32 22.05 -41.72
CA GLU A 336 1.16 21.78 -40.30
C GLU A 336 -0.24 21.26 -39.99
N THR A 337 -0.43 20.63 -38.84
CA THR A 337 -1.74 20.13 -38.40
C THR A 337 -2.80 21.23 -38.25
N ARG A 338 -2.40 22.48 -37.96
CA ARG A 338 -3.33 23.63 -38.01
C ARG A 338 -3.88 23.90 -39.40
N HIS A 339 -3.10 23.64 -40.45
CA HIS A 339 -3.55 23.73 -41.85
C HIS A 339 -4.58 22.64 -42.14
N VAL A 340 -4.32 21.40 -41.72
CA VAL A 340 -5.28 20.27 -41.85
C VAL A 340 -6.62 20.62 -41.17
N ALA A 341 -6.56 21.12 -39.92
CA ALA A 341 -7.75 21.54 -39.19
C ALA A 341 -8.51 22.69 -39.89
N ALA A 342 -7.79 23.65 -40.47
CA ALA A 342 -8.40 24.76 -41.22
C ALA A 342 -9.09 24.28 -42.50
N MET A 343 -8.47 23.36 -43.25
CA MET A 343 -9.04 22.77 -44.47
C MET A 343 -10.31 21.95 -44.19
N GLU A 344 -10.45 21.38 -42.99
CA GLU A 344 -11.61 20.58 -42.59
C GLU A 344 -12.73 21.37 -41.87
N LYS A 345 -12.65 22.71 -41.83
CA LYS A 345 -13.75 23.54 -41.34
C LYS A 345 -14.99 23.37 -42.22
N TYR A 346 -16.17 23.29 -41.60
CA TYR A 346 -17.43 23.00 -42.31
C TYR A 346 -17.80 24.04 -43.37
N LYS A 347 -17.68 25.35 -43.06
CA LYS A 347 -18.07 26.43 -43.99
C LYS A 347 -16.89 26.95 -44.82
N GLU A 348 -15.75 27.14 -44.18
CA GLU A 348 -14.58 27.83 -44.76
C GLU A 348 -13.56 26.86 -45.36
N GLY A 349 -13.75 25.54 -45.23
CA GLY A 349 -12.70 24.55 -45.50
C GLY A 349 -12.11 24.62 -46.90
N LEU A 350 -12.95 24.76 -47.95
CA LEU A 350 -12.46 24.87 -49.33
C LEU A 350 -11.75 26.20 -49.60
N ALA A 351 -12.23 27.30 -49.01
CA ALA A 351 -11.57 28.61 -49.12
C ALA A 351 -10.21 28.60 -48.43
N ASN A 352 -10.13 28.07 -47.21
CA ASN A 352 -8.88 27.87 -46.49
C ASN A 352 -7.92 26.95 -47.26
N THR A 353 -8.46 25.90 -47.89
CA THR A 353 -7.64 24.99 -48.71
C THR A 353 -7.01 25.73 -49.89
N ARG A 354 -7.78 26.56 -50.59
CA ARG A 354 -7.27 27.40 -51.68
C ARG A 354 -6.18 28.35 -51.17
N GLU A 355 -6.45 29.09 -50.10
CA GLU A 355 -5.49 30.05 -49.51
C GLU A 355 -4.18 29.37 -49.12
N ILE A 356 -4.24 28.27 -48.37
CA ILE A 356 -3.05 27.54 -47.91
C ILE A 356 -2.25 26.97 -49.09
N LEU A 357 -2.92 26.45 -50.12
CA LEU A 357 -2.24 25.94 -51.31
C LEU A 357 -1.59 27.07 -52.12
N THR A 358 -2.23 28.24 -52.22
CA THR A 358 -1.64 29.44 -52.83
C THR A 358 -0.42 29.94 -52.03
N ASP A 359 -0.48 29.93 -50.70
CA ASP A 359 0.65 30.31 -49.83
C ASP A 359 1.84 29.35 -49.97
N LEU A 360 1.59 28.11 -50.39
CA LEU A 360 2.63 27.16 -50.78
C LEU A 360 3.18 27.44 -52.18
N GLY A 361 2.76 28.48 -52.87
CA GLY A 361 3.19 28.84 -54.23
C GLY A 361 2.65 27.90 -55.30
N LEU A 362 1.43 27.38 -55.13
CA LEU A 362 0.70 26.60 -56.12
C LEU A 362 -0.46 27.44 -56.69
N GLU A 363 -0.93 27.08 -57.89
CA GLU A 363 -2.16 27.65 -58.46
C GLU A 363 -3.29 26.60 -58.44
N PRO A 364 -3.96 26.37 -57.28
CA PRO A 364 -4.89 25.26 -57.14
C PRO A 364 -6.19 25.49 -57.92
N SER A 365 -6.60 24.49 -58.71
CA SER A 365 -7.95 24.42 -59.26
C SER A 365 -8.96 24.13 -58.14
N GLU A 366 -10.26 24.29 -58.44
CA GLU A 366 -11.30 23.89 -57.49
C GLU A 366 -11.33 22.37 -57.26
N ALA A 367 -11.04 21.59 -58.30
CA ALA A 367 -10.88 20.14 -58.19
C ALA A 367 -9.72 19.77 -57.24
N ASP A 368 -8.59 20.49 -57.31
CA ASP A 368 -7.46 20.30 -56.39
C ASP A 368 -7.87 20.60 -54.95
N CYS A 369 -8.58 21.70 -54.71
CA CYS A 369 -9.04 22.07 -53.36
C CYS A 369 -9.96 20.98 -52.76
N ILE A 370 -10.88 20.44 -53.56
CA ILE A 370 -11.76 19.34 -53.14
C ILE A 370 -10.93 18.09 -52.83
N ALA A 371 -10.00 17.73 -53.71
CA ALA A 371 -9.16 16.54 -53.54
C ALA A 371 -8.26 16.66 -52.29
N VAL A 372 -7.59 17.80 -52.09
CA VAL A 372 -6.74 18.05 -50.91
C VAL A 372 -7.55 18.04 -49.61
N GLN A 373 -8.73 18.66 -49.58
CA GLN A 373 -9.61 18.60 -48.41
C GLN A 373 -10.01 17.14 -48.09
N HIS A 374 -10.24 16.33 -49.12
CA HIS A 374 -10.59 14.91 -48.93
C HIS A 374 -9.38 14.07 -48.48
N VAL A 375 -8.17 14.37 -48.95
CA VAL A 375 -6.91 13.79 -48.40
C VAL A 375 -6.79 14.09 -46.91
N CYS A 376 -6.97 15.36 -46.51
CA CYS A 376 -6.97 15.76 -45.09
C CYS A 376 -7.99 14.95 -44.29
N THR A 377 -9.21 14.82 -44.82
CA THR A 377 -10.29 14.04 -44.21
C THR A 377 -9.91 12.58 -43.99
N ILE A 378 -9.31 11.91 -44.98
CA ILE A 378 -8.89 10.51 -44.85
C ILE A 378 -7.78 10.37 -43.81
N VAL A 379 -6.77 11.23 -43.85
CA VAL A 379 -5.62 11.18 -42.93
C VAL A 379 -6.07 11.43 -41.47
N SER A 380 -6.85 12.47 -41.22
CA SER A 380 -7.33 12.79 -39.87
C SER A 380 -8.36 11.77 -39.36
N PHE A 381 -9.18 11.21 -40.25
CA PHE A 381 -10.15 10.18 -39.86
C PHE A 381 -9.48 8.84 -39.58
N ARG A 382 -8.45 8.45 -40.33
CA ARG A 382 -7.60 7.29 -40.01
C ARG A 382 -6.99 7.43 -38.62
N SER A 383 -6.43 8.61 -38.32
CA SER A 383 -5.89 8.92 -36.99
C SER A 383 -6.94 8.75 -35.88
N ALA A 384 -8.14 9.30 -36.06
CA ALA A 384 -9.23 9.15 -35.10
C ALA A 384 -9.69 7.69 -34.94
N ASN A 385 -9.71 6.91 -36.03
CA ASN A 385 -10.07 5.50 -36.01
C ASN A 385 -9.05 4.64 -35.26
N LEU A 386 -7.75 4.86 -35.51
CA LEU A 386 -6.67 4.14 -34.82
C LEU A 386 -6.68 4.43 -33.31
N CYS A 387 -6.80 5.71 -32.94
CA CYS A 387 -6.94 6.10 -31.54
C CYS A 387 -8.21 5.50 -30.91
N ALA A 388 -9.33 5.44 -31.65
CA ALA A 388 -10.55 4.81 -31.18
C ALA A 388 -10.36 3.31 -30.89
N ALA A 389 -9.64 2.57 -31.75
CA ALA A 389 -9.39 1.14 -31.57
C ALA A 389 -8.55 0.87 -30.31
N ALA A 390 -7.47 1.62 -30.09
CA ALA A 390 -6.65 1.48 -28.88
C ALA A 390 -7.41 1.88 -27.61
N LEU A 391 -8.21 2.96 -27.66
CA LEU A 391 -9.06 3.35 -26.53
C LEU A 391 -10.16 2.32 -26.25
N ALA A 392 -10.77 1.74 -27.29
CA ALA A 392 -11.77 0.69 -27.15
C ALA A 392 -11.20 -0.57 -26.46
N ALA A 393 -9.94 -0.91 -26.73
CA ALA A 393 -9.24 -1.98 -26.02
C ALA A 393 -9.08 -1.68 -24.52
N ILE A 394 -8.67 -0.47 -24.14
CA ILE A 394 -8.60 -0.04 -22.73
C ILE A 394 -9.97 -0.10 -22.05
N LEU A 395 -11.02 0.39 -22.71
CA LEU A 395 -12.39 0.36 -22.18
C LEU A 395 -12.92 -1.08 -22.01
N THR A 396 -12.57 -1.97 -22.93
CA THR A 396 -12.91 -3.39 -22.85
C THR A 396 -12.20 -4.05 -21.65
N ARG A 397 -10.90 -3.75 -21.48
CA ARG A 397 -10.10 -4.20 -20.32
C ARG A 397 -10.71 -3.74 -19.00
N LEU A 398 -11.05 -2.45 -18.86
CA LEU A 398 -11.70 -1.90 -17.66
C LEU A 398 -13.03 -2.60 -17.34
N ARG A 399 -13.84 -2.89 -18.36
CA ARG A 399 -15.12 -3.59 -18.19
C ARG A 399 -14.89 -5.02 -17.67
N GLU A 400 -13.92 -5.73 -18.24
CA GLU A 400 -13.57 -7.11 -17.89
C GLU A 400 -13.00 -7.21 -16.47
N ASN A 401 -12.09 -6.32 -16.10
CA ASN A 401 -11.54 -6.20 -14.75
C ASN A 401 -12.64 -6.06 -13.70
N LYS A 402 -13.60 -5.16 -13.96
CA LYS A 402 -14.76 -4.94 -13.09
C LYS A 402 -15.83 -6.03 -13.19
N LYS A 403 -15.66 -7.00 -14.10
CA LYS A 403 -16.62 -8.10 -14.37
C LYS A 403 -18.03 -7.59 -14.65
N LEU A 404 -18.15 -6.48 -15.37
CA LEU A 404 -19.42 -5.83 -15.67
C LEU A 404 -19.95 -6.21 -17.06
N ALA A 405 -21.27 -6.40 -17.17
CA ALA A 405 -21.91 -6.55 -18.48
C ALA A 405 -21.84 -5.24 -19.30
N ARG A 406 -22.06 -4.10 -18.63
CA ARG A 406 -21.92 -2.74 -19.19
C ARG A 406 -21.04 -1.88 -18.31
N LEU A 407 -20.16 -1.09 -18.91
CA LEU A 407 -19.27 -0.17 -18.21
C LEU A 407 -19.78 1.26 -18.35
N ARG A 408 -19.89 2.00 -17.25
CA ARG A 408 -19.99 3.46 -17.26
C ARG A 408 -18.66 4.04 -16.82
N THR A 409 -18.09 4.94 -17.62
CA THR A 409 -16.80 5.56 -17.30
C THR A 409 -16.64 6.91 -18.01
N THR A 410 -15.71 7.72 -17.51
CA THR A 410 -15.30 8.98 -18.11
C THR A 410 -13.86 8.88 -18.62
N VAL A 411 -13.62 9.40 -19.81
CA VAL A 411 -12.29 9.54 -20.42
C VAL A 411 -11.93 11.02 -20.40
N GLY A 412 -10.89 11.37 -19.64
CA GLY A 412 -10.28 12.69 -19.65
C GLY A 412 -9.46 12.89 -20.92
N MET A 413 -9.76 13.94 -21.68
CA MET A 413 -9.14 14.24 -22.97
C MET A 413 -8.33 15.54 -22.87
N ASP A 414 -7.12 15.54 -23.41
CA ASP A 414 -6.34 16.76 -23.69
C ASP A 414 -5.51 16.59 -24.97
N GLY A 415 -4.92 17.69 -25.44
CA GLY A 415 -4.05 17.74 -26.59
C GLY A 415 -4.55 18.67 -27.69
N THR A 416 -3.60 19.35 -28.31
CA THR A 416 -3.87 20.39 -29.31
C THR A 416 -4.68 19.89 -30.50
N LEU A 417 -4.39 18.70 -31.04
CA LEU A 417 -5.11 18.16 -32.20
C LEU A 417 -6.59 17.93 -31.88
N TYR A 418 -6.87 17.29 -30.73
CA TYR A 418 -8.25 17.07 -30.28
C TYR A 418 -9.00 18.39 -30.01
N LYS A 419 -8.32 19.40 -29.46
CA LYS A 419 -8.89 20.72 -29.15
C LYS A 419 -9.20 21.56 -30.40
N ILE A 420 -8.30 21.61 -31.38
CA ILE A 420 -8.42 22.56 -32.50
C ILE A 420 -9.11 21.98 -33.73
N HIS A 421 -9.10 20.65 -33.92
CA HIS A 421 -9.58 20.05 -35.15
C HIS A 421 -11.11 19.90 -35.16
N PRO A 422 -11.82 20.53 -36.11
CA PRO A 422 -13.28 20.72 -36.02
C PRO A 422 -14.08 19.40 -36.06
N GLN A 423 -13.54 18.36 -36.69
CA GLN A 423 -14.22 17.07 -36.87
C GLN A 423 -13.67 15.94 -36.00
N TYR A 424 -12.51 16.12 -35.36
CA TYR A 424 -11.76 15.01 -34.78
C TYR A 424 -12.46 14.40 -33.56
N PRO A 425 -12.89 15.18 -32.54
CA PRO A 425 -13.61 14.63 -31.40
C PRO A 425 -14.88 13.88 -31.81
N LYS A 426 -15.67 14.45 -32.72
CA LYS A 426 -16.91 13.84 -33.20
C LYS A 426 -16.67 12.48 -33.86
N ARG A 427 -15.64 12.37 -34.69
CA ARG A 427 -15.24 11.13 -35.36
C ARG A 427 -14.75 10.08 -34.36
N LEU A 428 -13.81 10.46 -33.50
CA LEU A 428 -13.29 9.59 -32.44
C LEU A 428 -14.42 9.03 -31.57
N HIS A 429 -15.27 9.89 -31.03
CA HIS A 429 -16.37 9.47 -30.14
C HIS A 429 -17.36 8.53 -30.83
N LYS A 430 -17.67 8.79 -32.11
CA LYS A 430 -18.57 7.94 -32.89
C LYS A 430 -17.99 6.53 -33.05
N VAL A 431 -16.70 6.43 -33.36
CA VAL A 431 -16.04 5.15 -33.61
C VAL A 431 -15.85 4.37 -32.31
N VAL A 432 -15.43 5.03 -31.22
CA VAL A 432 -15.34 4.38 -29.90
C VAL A 432 -16.69 3.76 -29.50
N ARG A 433 -17.78 4.54 -29.56
CA ARG A 433 -19.13 4.01 -29.22
C ARG A 433 -19.58 2.87 -30.12
N LYS A 434 -19.10 2.82 -31.36
CA LYS A 434 -19.39 1.74 -32.31
C LYS A 434 -18.61 0.48 -31.98
N LEU A 435 -17.33 0.59 -31.60
CA LEU A 435 -16.47 -0.55 -31.27
C LEU A 435 -16.82 -1.16 -29.89
N VAL A 436 -17.25 -0.34 -28.93
CA VAL A 436 -17.63 -0.79 -27.57
C VAL A 436 -19.07 -0.40 -27.22
N PRO A 437 -20.09 -1.03 -27.83
CA PRO A 437 -21.50 -0.69 -27.60
C PRO A 437 -21.98 -0.95 -26.16
N ASN A 438 -21.23 -1.74 -25.40
CA ASN A 438 -21.50 -2.06 -23.99
C ASN A 438 -20.84 -1.06 -23.02
N CYS A 439 -20.21 0.00 -23.51
CA CYS A 439 -19.56 1.02 -22.69
C CYS A 439 -20.26 2.38 -22.87
N ASP A 440 -20.86 2.88 -21.80
CA ASP A 440 -21.44 4.22 -21.71
C ASP A 440 -20.33 5.23 -21.36
N VAL A 441 -19.68 5.76 -22.39
CA VAL A 441 -18.48 6.61 -22.27
C VAL A 441 -18.80 8.10 -22.35
N ARG A 442 -18.41 8.84 -21.30
CA ARG A 442 -18.34 10.30 -21.31
C ARG A 442 -16.93 10.75 -21.67
N PHE A 443 -16.80 11.69 -22.60
CA PHE A 443 -15.52 12.33 -22.91
C PHE A 443 -15.50 13.72 -22.27
N LEU A 444 -14.54 13.95 -21.38
CA LEU A 444 -14.41 15.20 -20.63
C LEU A 444 -13.12 15.92 -21.05
N LEU A 445 -13.23 17.14 -21.56
CA LEU A 445 -12.08 17.93 -21.96
C LEU A 445 -11.42 18.57 -20.72
N SER A 446 -10.10 18.44 -20.59
CA SER A 446 -9.34 19.17 -19.58
C SER A 446 -9.05 20.60 -20.07
N GLU A 447 -9.77 21.58 -19.51
CA GLU A 447 -9.59 23.01 -19.83
C GLU A 447 -8.24 23.54 -19.33
N SER A 448 -7.87 23.19 -18.09
CA SER A 448 -6.62 23.60 -17.45
C SER A 448 -5.39 22.79 -17.90
N GLY A 449 -5.60 21.67 -18.59
CA GLY A 449 -4.58 20.73 -19.01
C GLY A 449 -4.06 19.83 -17.89
N SER A 450 -3.02 19.04 -18.18
CA SER A 450 -2.41 18.06 -17.27
C SER A 450 -1.86 18.65 -15.95
N THR A 451 -1.55 19.95 -15.93
CA THR A 451 -0.85 20.57 -14.81
C THR A 451 -1.71 20.72 -13.54
N LYS A 452 -3.03 20.91 -13.65
CA LYS A 452 -3.96 20.80 -12.50
C LYS A 452 -3.87 19.41 -11.87
N GLY A 453 -3.76 18.37 -12.71
CA GLY A 453 -3.70 16.99 -12.25
C GLY A 453 -2.42 16.62 -11.54
N ALA A 454 -1.27 17.15 -11.96
CA ALA A 454 -0.03 16.97 -11.19
C ALA A 454 -0.15 17.57 -9.80
N ALA A 455 -0.78 18.75 -9.65
CA ALA A 455 -1.07 19.30 -8.33
C ALA A 455 -2.04 18.41 -7.53
N MET A 456 -3.07 17.83 -8.16
CA MET A 456 -3.95 16.87 -7.48
C MET A 456 -3.21 15.62 -7.01
N VAL A 457 -2.31 15.05 -7.83
CA VAL A 457 -1.49 13.90 -7.43
C VAL A 457 -0.57 14.28 -6.25
N THR A 458 0.05 15.45 -6.29
CA THR A 458 0.83 15.99 -5.18
C THR A 458 -0.01 16.17 -3.91
N ALA A 459 -1.26 16.61 -4.05
CA ALA A 459 -2.18 16.75 -2.91
C ALA A 459 -2.55 15.39 -2.30
N VAL A 460 -2.85 14.38 -3.13
CA VAL A 460 -3.08 13.00 -2.68
C VAL A 460 -1.83 12.44 -1.99
N ALA A 461 -0.65 12.62 -2.57
CA ALA A 461 0.61 12.16 -1.99
C ALA A 461 0.90 12.83 -0.63
N SER A 462 0.65 14.13 -0.53
CA SER A 462 0.84 14.88 0.71
C SER A 462 -0.13 14.41 1.81
N ARG A 463 -1.39 14.12 1.46
CA ARG A 463 -2.37 13.53 2.38
C ARG A 463 -1.92 12.17 2.90
N VAL A 464 -1.50 11.26 2.02
CA VAL A 464 -1.02 9.92 2.41
C VAL A 464 0.20 10.02 3.33
N GLN A 465 1.15 10.92 3.04
CA GLN A 465 2.29 11.17 3.95
C GLN A 465 1.86 11.73 5.30
N ALA A 466 0.86 12.61 5.34
CA ALA A 466 0.33 13.17 6.58
C ALA A 466 -0.36 12.10 7.44
N GLN A 467 -1.17 11.23 6.81
CA GLN A 467 -1.79 10.07 7.47
C GLN A 467 -0.73 9.13 8.04
N ARG A 468 0.31 8.80 7.26
CA ARG A 468 1.40 7.95 7.74
C ARG A 468 2.12 8.56 8.95
N LYS A 469 2.39 9.86 8.93
CA LYS A 469 2.98 10.57 10.09
C LYS A 469 2.10 10.51 11.34
N GLN A 470 0.77 10.46 11.19
CA GLN A 470 -0.13 10.30 12.34
C GLN A 470 -0.04 8.88 12.91
N ILE A 471 0.02 7.86 12.05
CA ILE A 471 0.23 6.46 12.45
C ILE A 471 1.58 6.31 13.15
N ASP A 472 2.66 6.84 12.57
CA ASP A 472 4.02 6.75 13.15
C ASP A 472 4.11 7.41 14.54
N LYS A 473 3.33 8.47 14.81
CA LYS A 473 3.25 9.08 16.15
C LYS A 473 2.63 8.15 17.18
N VAL A 474 1.63 7.36 16.79
CA VAL A 474 1.01 6.36 17.67
C VAL A 474 1.99 5.20 17.91
N LEU A 475 2.65 4.71 16.85
CA LEU A 475 3.68 3.68 16.95
C LEU A 475 4.84 4.08 17.87
N ALA A 476 5.30 5.34 17.78
CA ALA A 476 6.40 5.85 18.59
C ALA A 476 6.13 5.81 20.11
N LEU A 477 4.86 5.80 20.55
CA LEU A 477 4.51 5.62 21.96
C LEU A 477 4.97 4.27 22.53
N PHE A 478 5.14 3.29 21.64
CA PHE A 478 5.59 1.94 21.96
C PHE A 478 7.06 1.74 21.56
N GLN A 479 7.87 2.77 21.47
CA GLN A 479 9.31 2.62 21.27
C GLN A 479 10.06 3.08 22.52
N LEU A 480 10.45 2.11 23.37
CA LEU A 480 11.25 2.39 24.55
C LEU A 480 12.71 2.63 24.17
N THR A 481 13.27 3.75 24.64
CA THR A 481 14.69 4.04 24.52
C THR A 481 15.49 3.17 25.49
N ARG A 482 16.80 3.04 25.24
CA ARG A 482 17.70 2.33 26.16
C ARG A 482 17.67 2.91 27.57
N GLU A 483 17.66 4.23 27.69
CA GLU A 483 17.61 4.95 28.97
C GLU A 483 16.32 4.64 29.74
N GLN A 484 15.19 4.55 29.04
CA GLN A 484 13.92 4.15 29.67
C GLN A 484 13.97 2.69 30.17
N LEU A 485 14.57 1.78 29.41
CA LEU A 485 14.73 0.38 29.82
C LEU A 485 15.64 0.23 31.04
N GLU A 486 16.76 0.96 31.08
CA GLU A 486 17.66 1.02 32.26
C GLU A 486 16.89 1.58 33.48
N GLY A 487 16.07 2.61 33.29
CA GLY A 487 15.21 3.13 34.35
C GLY A 487 14.16 2.13 34.85
N VAL A 488 13.60 1.30 33.97
CA VAL A 488 12.69 0.21 34.35
C VAL A 488 13.42 -0.87 35.15
N GLN A 489 14.63 -1.23 34.74
CA GLN A 489 15.48 -2.19 35.44
C GLN A 489 15.79 -1.72 36.87
N ASP A 490 16.19 -0.46 37.04
CA ASP A 490 16.50 0.12 38.34
C ASP A 490 15.26 0.14 39.25
N LYS A 491 14.10 0.56 38.73
CA LYS A 491 12.83 0.56 39.47
C LYS A 491 12.42 -0.85 39.88
N MET A 492 12.55 -1.84 38.99
CA MET A 492 12.25 -3.25 39.30
C MET A 492 13.15 -3.75 40.44
N ARG A 493 14.46 -3.47 40.37
CA ARG A 493 15.42 -3.87 41.42
C ARG A 493 15.03 -3.32 42.80
N VAL A 494 14.62 -2.05 42.85
CA VAL A 494 14.13 -1.43 44.09
C VAL A 494 12.90 -2.15 44.62
N GLU A 495 11.93 -2.50 43.77
CA GLU A 495 10.71 -3.22 44.19
C GLU A 495 10.99 -4.65 44.66
N LEU A 496 11.96 -5.35 44.05
CA LEU A 496 12.42 -6.67 44.53
C LEU A 496 12.96 -6.56 45.96
N ASP A 497 13.88 -5.61 46.22
CA ASP A 497 14.43 -5.38 47.56
C ASP A 497 13.33 -4.95 48.55
N TYR A 498 12.34 -4.18 48.09
CA TYR A 498 11.22 -3.72 48.89
C TYR A 498 10.28 -4.87 49.31
N GLY A 499 10.11 -5.87 48.43
CA GLY A 499 9.30 -7.06 48.71
C GLY A 499 9.95 -8.06 49.68
N LEU A 500 11.28 -8.12 49.74
CA LEU A 500 12.03 -9.04 50.60
C LEU A 500 12.10 -8.60 52.07
N LYS A 501 11.99 -7.29 52.33
CA LYS A 501 12.11 -6.71 53.67
C LYS A 501 10.83 -6.81 54.48
N ARG A 502 10.94 -7.15 55.76
CA ARG A 502 9.79 -7.44 56.63
C ARG A 502 8.89 -6.23 56.84
N ASP A 503 9.49 -5.04 57.00
CA ASP A 503 8.76 -3.81 57.30
C ASP A 503 8.00 -3.26 56.08
N THR A 504 8.49 -3.54 54.87
CA THR A 504 7.93 -2.99 53.61
C THR A 504 7.07 -3.98 52.84
N HIS A 505 7.25 -5.29 53.06
CA HIS A 505 6.54 -6.36 52.37
C HIS A 505 4.99 -6.23 52.36
N PRO A 506 4.31 -5.80 53.44
CA PRO A 506 2.85 -5.63 53.42
C PRO A 506 2.35 -4.64 52.36
N LEU A 507 3.16 -3.61 52.05
CA LEU A 507 2.85 -2.56 51.07
C LEU A 507 3.48 -2.81 49.69
N ALA A 508 4.41 -3.76 49.59
CA ALA A 508 5.10 -4.07 48.34
C ALA A 508 4.14 -4.55 47.24
N THR A 509 4.36 -4.12 46.01
CA THR A 509 3.56 -4.56 44.85
C THR A 509 4.15 -5.79 44.18
N VAL A 510 5.48 -5.90 44.18
CA VAL A 510 6.21 -7.14 43.88
C VAL A 510 6.39 -7.90 45.19
N LYS A 511 5.73 -9.05 45.33
CA LYS A 511 5.53 -9.68 46.64
C LYS A 511 6.72 -10.47 47.15
N MET A 512 7.58 -11.00 46.28
CA MET A 512 8.78 -11.74 46.69
C MET A 512 8.46 -12.88 47.68
N LEU A 513 7.52 -13.74 47.31
CA LEU A 513 6.96 -14.79 48.14
C LEU A 513 7.97 -15.95 48.34
N PRO A 514 8.29 -16.31 49.60
CA PRO A 514 9.13 -17.47 49.90
C PRO A 514 8.46 -18.78 49.48
N THR A 515 9.20 -19.64 48.78
CA THR A 515 8.64 -20.91 48.23
C THR A 515 8.99 -22.15 49.06
N TYR A 516 9.89 -21.99 50.04
CA TYR A 516 10.47 -23.08 50.85
C TYR A 516 11.28 -24.13 50.05
N VAL A 517 11.53 -23.90 48.76
CA VAL A 517 12.49 -24.67 47.97
C VAL A 517 13.89 -24.10 48.22
N ARG A 518 14.74 -24.84 48.96
CA ARG A 518 16.06 -24.37 49.43
C ARG A 518 17.26 -24.88 48.63
N GLY A 519 17.04 -25.70 47.61
CA GLY A 519 18.11 -26.27 46.81
C GLY A 519 17.64 -26.63 45.41
N MET A 520 18.58 -26.59 44.48
CA MET A 520 18.40 -27.09 43.11
C MET A 520 18.54 -28.62 43.09
N PRO A 521 18.04 -29.29 42.04
CA PRO A 521 18.23 -30.73 41.90
C PRO A 521 19.72 -31.10 41.90
N ASP A 522 20.10 -32.09 42.71
CA ASP A 522 21.49 -32.52 42.88
C ASP A 522 21.79 -33.88 42.21
N GLY A 523 20.78 -34.49 41.60
CA GLY A 523 20.86 -35.76 40.90
C GLY A 523 20.66 -36.99 41.80
N THR A 524 20.44 -36.81 43.10
CA THR A 524 20.11 -37.89 44.03
C THR A 524 18.62 -38.24 44.04
N GLU A 525 17.78 -37.43 43.40
CA GLU A 525 16.33 -37.60 43.35
C GLU A 525 15.95 -38.92 42.65
N LYS A 526 15.04 -39.67 43.26
CA LYS A 526 14.52 -40.93 42.72
C LYS A 526 13.13 -41.21 43.26
N GLY A 527 12.27 -41.79 42.44
CA GLY A 527 10.92 -42.16 42.88
C GLY A 527 9.87 -42.12 41.78
N LYS A 528 8.62 -42.34 42.19
CA LYS A 528 7.42 -42.11 41.38
C LYS A 528 6.60 -41.03 42.07
N PHE A 529 6.31 -39.96 41.36
CA PHE A 529 5.60 -38.80 41.89
C PHE A 529 4.39 -38.51 41.01
N LEU A 530 3.29 -38.12 41.63
CA LEU A 530 2.22 -37.44 40.94
C LEU A 530 2.53 -35.94 40.91
N ALA A 531 2.12 -35.27 39.84
CA ALA A 531 2.14 -33.82 39.80
C ALA A 531 0.83 -33.29 39.21
N LEU A 532 0.37 -32.17 39.73
CA LEU A 532 -0.77 -31.42 39.21
C LEU A 532 -0.25 -30.11 38.63
N ASP A 533 -0.79 -29.69 37.49
CA ASP A 533 -0.42 -28.43 36.82
C ASP A 533 -1.70 -27.62 36.58
N LEU A 534 -1.92 -26.62 37.42
CA LEU A 534 -3.06 -25.72 37.39
C LEU A 534 -2.60 -24.25 37.30
N GLY A 535 -2.76 -23.65 36.13
CA GLY A 535 -2.44 -22.23 35.91
C GLY A 535 -3.18 -21.54 34.76
N GLY A 536 -4.12 -22.24 34.14
CA GLY A 536 -4.92 -21.77 33.01
C GLY A 536 -6.10 -22.70 32.74
N THR A 537 -6.69 -22.65 31.54
CA THR A 537 -7.84 -23.49 31.16
C THR A 537 -7.51 -24.97 30.96
N ASN A 538 -6.23 -25.30 30.78
CA ASN A 538 -5.74 -26.67 30.63
C ASN A 538 -5.12 -27.13 31.95
N PHE A 539 -5.86 -27.94 32.70
CA PHE A 539 -5.36 -28.64 33.87
C PHE A 539 -4.64 -29.92 33.45
N ARG A 540 -3.52 -30.26 34.08
CA ARG A 540 -2.82 -31.52 33.79
C ARG A 540 -2.57 -32.33 35.05
N VAL A 541 -2.74 -33.63 34.92
CA VAL A 541 -2.32 -34.61 35.92
C VAL A 541 -1.18 -35.41 35.32
N LEU A 542 -0.08 -35.55 36.06
CA LEU A 542 1.15 -36.18 35.60
C LEU A 542 1.60 -37.29 36.55
N LEU A 543 2.22 -38.32 35.98
CA LEU A 543 3.03 -39.30 36.69
C LEU A 543 4.48 -39.15 36.22
N VAL A 544 5.35 -38.76 37.14
CA VAL A 544 6.79 -38.57 36.90
C VAL A 544 7.56 -39.71 37.56
N LYS A 545 8.35 -40.43 36.77
CA LYS A 545 9.23 -41.52 37.26
C LYS A 545 10.68 -41.07 37.10
N ILE A 546 11.36 -40.84 38.22
CA ILE A 546 12.77 -40.45 38.28
C ILE A 546 13.57 -41.68 38.72
N ARG A 547 14.55 -42.11 37.93
CA ARG A 547 15.49 -43.18 38.32
C ARG A 547 16.85 -42.56 38.62
N SER A 548 17.60 -43.20 39.52
CA SER A 548 18.96 -42.78 39.88
C SER A 548 19.91 -42.85 38.69
N GLY A 549 20.55 -41.72 38.36
CA GLY A 549 21.49 -41.55 37.25
C GLY A 549 21.06 -40.43 36.28
N TRP A 550 22.03 -39.66 35.77
CA TRP A 550 21.77 -38.58 34.82
C TRP A 550 21.02 -39.10 33.57
N ARG A 551 19.86 -38.48 33.27
CA ARG A 551 19.00 -38.69 32.07
C ARG A 551 18.01 -39.87 32.06
N SER A 552 17.30 -40.16 33.16
CA SER A 552 16.23 -41.20 33.12
C SER A 552 14.91 -40.81 33.79
N VAL A 553 14.36 -39.65 33.40
CA VAL A 553 13.01 -39.22 33.75
C VAL A 553 12.00 -39.75 32.71
N ARG A 554 10.91 -40.37 33.17
CA ARG A 554 9.76 -40.71 32.32
C ARG A 554 8.50 -40.02 32.84
N ILE A 555 7.86 -39.24 31.96
CA ILE A 555 6.65 -38.48 32.28
C ILE A 555 5.48 -39.07 31.50
N TYR A 556 4.36 -39.27 32.19
CA TYR A 556 3.06 -39.57 31.60
C TYR A 556 2.11 -38.47 32.05
N ASN A 557 1.27 -37.94 31.16
CA ASN A 557 0.31 -36.90 31.54
C ASN A 557 -1.01 -37.09 30.82
N LYS A 558 -2.05 -36.46 31.35
CA LYS A 558 -3.35 -36.28 30.71
C LYS A 558 -3.82 -34.85 30.96
N ILE A 559 -4.34 -34.22 29.91
CA ILE A 559 -4.88 -32.86 29.95
C ILE A 559 -6.39 -32.95 30.15
N PHE A 560 -6.89 -32.09 31.03
CA PHE A 560 -8.31 -31.93 31.34
C PHE A 560 -8.69 -30.46 31.16
N ALA A 561 -9.85 -30.23 30.56
CA ALA A 561 -10.41 -28.89 30.46
C ALA A 561 -11.06 -28.52 31.80
N ILE A 562 -10.92 -27.26 32.21
CA ILE A 562 -11.74 -26.68 33.28
C ILE A 562 -12.77 -25.76 32.63
N PRO A 563 -14.07 -26.09 32.71
CA PRO A 563 -15.14 -25.23 32.20
C PRO A 563 -15.11 -23.84 32.85
N LEU A 564 -15.49 -22.79 32.11
CA LEU A 564 -15.48 -21.42 32.62
C LEU A 564 -16.39 -21.24 33.84
N GLU A 565 -17.55 -21.92 33.83
CA GLU A 565 -18.48 -21.97 34.96
C GLU A 565 -17.86 -22.57 36.23
N ILE A 566 -16.89 -23.48 36.11
CA ILE A 566 -16.15 -24.03 37.25
C ILE A 566 -15.01 -23.09 37.67
N MET A 567 -14.31 -22.47 36.72
CA MET A 567 -13.26 -21.47 37.01
C MET A 567 -13.79 -20.24 37.76
N GLN A 568 -15.08 -19.94 37.61
CA GLN A 568 -15.79 -18.80 38.21
C GLN A 568 -16.91 -19.23 39.17
N GLY A 569 -16.98 -20.52 39.50
CA GLY A 569 -17.97 -21.10 40.41
C GLY A 569 -17.54 -20.99 41.87
N THR A 570 -17.76 -22.05 42.64
CA THR A 570 -17.29 -22.15 44.02
C THR A 570 -15.95 -22.89 44.12
N GLY A 571 -15.21 -22.64 45.20
CA GLY A 571 -13.99 -23.40 45.50
C GLY A 571 -14.27 -24.90 45.64
N GLU A 572 -15.37 -25.28 46.26
CA GLU A 572 -15.77 -26.68 46.38
C GLU A 572 -15.91 -27.35 45.00
N GLU A 573 -16.65 -26.74 44.06
CA GLU A 573 -16.82 -27.25 42.70
C GLU A 573 -15.49 -27.35 41.94
N LEU A 574 -14.61 -26.35 42.07
CA LEU A 574 -13.31 -26.34 41.40
C LEU A 574 -12.42 -27.49 41.88
N PHE A 575 -12.29 -27.65 43.20
CA PHE A 575 -11.44 -28.70 43.76
C PHE A 575 -12.05 -30.10 43.58
N ASP A 576 -13.38 -30.25 43.60
CA ASP A 576 -14.05 -31.51 43.29
C ASP A 576 -13.81 -31.92 41.82
N HIS A 577 -13.84 -30.96 40.89
CA HIS A 577 -13.48 -31.19 39.48
C HIS A 577 -12.01 -31.61 39.32
N ILE A 578 -11.10 -30.96 40.04
CA ILE A 578 -9.67 -31.35 40.07
C ILE A 578 -9.51 -32.79 40.54
N VAL A 579 -10.16 -33.17 41.64
CA VAL A 579 -10.09 -34.53 42.19
C VAL A 579 -10.72 -35.56 41.24
N GLN A 580 -11.78 -35.20 40.51
CA GLN A 580 -12.32 -36.03 39.42
C GLN A 580 -11.30 -36.28 38.32
N CYS A 581 -10.60 -35.25 37.88
CA CYS A 581 -9.54 -35.40 36.88
C CYS A 581 -8.39 -36.30 37.38
N ILE A 582 -8.04 -36.20 38.66
CA ILE A 582 -7.05 -37.08 39.29
C ILE A 582 -7.54 -38.54 39.30
N ALA A 583 -8.78 -38.79 39.72
CA ALA A 583 -9.38 -40.13 39.72
C ALA A 583 -9.30 -40.78 38.32
N ASP A 584 -9.74 -40.04 37.30
CA ASP A 584 -9.73 -40.48 35.90
C ASP A 584 -8.32 -40.79 35.39
N PHE A 585 -7.31 -40.03 35.86
CA PHE A 585 -5.92 -40.26 35.49
C PHE A 585 -5.33 -41.50 36.19
N LEU A 586 -5.63 -41.70 37.47
CA LEU A 586 -5.19 -42.87 38.23
C LEU A 586 -5.76 -44.15 37.62
N ASP A 587 -7.03 -44.13 37.21
CA ASP A 587 -7.68 -45.22 36.47
C ASP A 587 -6.97 -45.51 35.15
N TYR A 588 -6.76 -44.46 34.36
CA TYR A 588 -6.09 -44.54 33.07
C TYR A 588 -4.68 -45.13 33.18
N MET A 589 -3.95 -44.80 34.25
CA MET A 589 -2.59 -45.29 34.48
C MET A 589 -2.54 -46.66 35.19
N GLY A 590 -3.69 -47.22 35.61
CA GLY A 590 -3.75 -48.47 36.37
C GLY A 590 -3.12 -48.36 37.76
N LEU A 591 -3.28 -47.21 38.42
CA LEU A 591 -2.66 -46.87 39.71
C LEU A 591 -3.67 -46.76 40.87
N LYS A 592 -4.90 -47.26 40.69
CA LYS A 592 -5.90 -47.32 41.77
C LYS A 592 -5.33 -48.03 43.01
N GLY A 593 -5.38 -47.35 44.16
CA GLY A 593 -4.90 -47.85 45.45
C GLY A 593 -3.41 -47.62 45.75
N ALA A 594 -2.65 -46.98 44.85
CA ALA A 594 -1.26 -46.60 45.13
C ALA A 594 -1.21 -45.25 45.88
N GLN A 595 -0.62 -45.25 47.08
CA GLN A 595 -0.31 -44.00 47.79
C GLN A 595 0.98 -43.43 47.21
N LEU A 596 0.88 -42.32 46.47
CA LEU A 596 2.01 -41.68 45.81
C LEU A 596 2.18 -40.24 46.32
N PRO A 597 3.43 -39.77 46.49
CA PRO A 597 3.71 -38.38 46.79
C PRO A 597 3.28 -37.49 45.61
N LEU A 598 2.63 -36.38 45.92
CA LEU A 598 2.07 -35.43 44.96
C LEU A 598 2.67 -34.04 45.14
N GLY A 599 3.20 -33.49 44.06
CA GLY A 599 3.52 -32.06 43.94
C GLY A 599 2.39 -31.30 43.25
N PHE A 600 1.90 -30.24 43.87
CA PHE A 600 0.82 -29.43 43.33
C PHE A 600 1.37 -28.12 42.75
N THR A 601 1.57 -28.07 41.43
CA THR A 601 1.86 -26.82 40.73
C THR A 601 0.59 -25.99 40.63
N PHE A 602 0.54 -24.92 41.41
CA PHE A 602 -0.58 -24.00 41.50
C PHE A 602 -0.09 -22.58 41.16
N SER A 603 -0.34 -22.16 39.93
CA SER A 603 0.26 -20.97 39.31
C SER A 603 -0.41 -19.65 39.70
N PHE A 604 -0.69 -19.47 40.99
CA PHE A 604 -1.30 -18.26 41.53
C PHE A 604 -0.53 -17.76 42.76
N PRO A 605 -0.63 -16.46 43.10
CA PRO A 605 0.04 -15.90 44.26
C PRO A 605 -0.38 -16.63 45.55
N CYS A 606 0.55 -17.36 46.16
CA CYS A 606 0.31 -18.08 47.42
C CYS A 606 1.28 -17.63 48.50
N ARG A 607 0.75 -17.29 49.67
CA ARG A 607 1.57 -17.12 50.87
C ARG A 607 1.84 -18.50 51.45
N GLN A 608 3.08 -18.97 51.35
CA GLN A 608 3.47 -20.26 51.90
C GLN A 608 3.92 -20.13 53.36
N ALA A 609 3.46 -21.05 54.20
CA ALA A 609 3.95 -21.24 55.57
C ALA A 609 4.97 -22.39 55.66
N SER A 610 4.88 -23.34 54.71
CA SER A 610 5.80 -24.44 54.50
C SER A 610 5.69 -24.88 53.03
N ILE A 611 6.55 -25.82 52.60
CA ILE A 611 6.51 -26.31 51.20
C ILE A 611 5.17 -26.96 50.84
N ASP A 612 4.45 -27.51 51.82
CA ASP A 612 3.17 -28.22 51.68
C ASP A 612 1.95 -27.42 52.17
N LYS A 613 2.11 -26.11 52.43
CA LYS A 613 1.03 -25.21 52.84
C LYS A 613 1.08 -23.90 52.08
N GLY A 614 -0.02 -23.52 51.45
CA GLY A 614 -0.09 -22.34 50.60
C GLY A 614 -1.46 -21.69 50.66
N THR A 615 -1.53 -20.52 51.28
CA THR A 615 -2.76 -19.72 51.32
C THR A 615 -2.86 -18.89 50.03
N LEU A 616 -3.93 -19.05 49.27
CA LEU A 616 -4.17 -18.23 48.07
C LEU A 616 -4.35 -16.77 48.49
N ILE A 617 -3.59 -15.85 47.88
CA ILE A 617 -3.67 -14.41 48.18
C ILE A 617 -4.78 -13.77 47.37
N GLU A 618 -4.73 -13.92 46.05
CA GLU A 618 -5.72 -13.38 45.12
C GLU A 618 -5.71 -14.17 43.82
N TRP A 619 -6.86 -14.25 43.15
CA TRP A 619 -6.96 -14.87 41.84
C TRP A 619 -6.39 -14.00 40.73
N THR A 620 -5.76 -14.64 39.75
CA THR A 620 -5.25 -14.02 38.53
C THR A 620 -5.69 -14.84 37.30
N LYS A 621 -5.28 -14.42 36.08
CA LYS A 621 -5.42 -15.22 34.84
C LYS A 621 -6.86 -15.67 34.51
N GLY A 622 -7.88 -14.96 35.01
CA GLY A 622 -9.30 -15.20 34.71
C GLY A 622 -10.05 -16.15 35.64
N PHE A 623 -9.38 -16.72 36.65
CA PHE A 623 -10.04 -17.47 37.73
C PHE A 623 -10.76 -16.52 38.70
N LYS A 624 -11.90 -16.96 39.25
CA LYS A 624 -12.70 -16.21 40.24
C LYS A 624 -13.52 -17.13 41.16
N ALA A 625 -13.09 -18.36 41.37
CA ALA A 625 -13.83 -19.29 42.23
C ALA A 625 -13.96 -18.72 43.66
N THR A 626 -15.19 -18.69 44.19
CA THR A 626 -15.44 -18.13 45.53
C THR A 626 -14.86 -19.02 46.63
N ASP A 627 -14.68 -18.48 47.83
CA ASP A 627 -14.27 -19.24 49.01
C ASP A 627 -12.92 -19.96 48.84
N CYS A 628 -12.02 -19.40 48.01
CA CYS A 628 -10.65 -19.85 47.82
C CYS A 628 -9.62 -18.85 48.35
N GLU A 629 -9.83 -17.55 48.12
CA GLU A 629 -8.89 -16.50 48.55
C GLU A 629 -8.87 -16.43 50.07
N GLY A 630 -7.67 -16.49 50.66
CA GLY A 630 -7.47 -16.59 52.10
C GLY A 630 -7.46 -18.01 52.66
N GLU A 631 -7.79 -19.02 51.85
CA GLU A 631 -7.80 -20.44 52.25
C GLU A 631 -6.53 -21.17 51.80
N ASP A 632 -6.15 -22.24 52.52
CA ASP A 632 -5.02 -23.09 52.17
C ASP A 632 -5.43 -24.08 51.06
N VAL A 633 -4.82 -23.94 49.87
CA VAL A 633 -5.19 -24.72 48.68
C VAL A 633 -4.85 -26.20 48.79
N VAL A 634 -3.90 -26.56 49.66
CA VAL A 634 -3.56 -27.95 49.95
C VAL A 634 -4.63 -28.56 50.83
N ASP A 635 -5.09 -27.82 51.86
CA ASP A 635 -6.19 -28.28 52.71
C ASP A 635 -7.51 -28.39 51.92
N MET A 636 -7.81 -27.43 51.03
CA MET A 636 -8.95 -27.54 50.11
C MET A 636 -8.89 -28.79 49.23
N LEU A 637 -7.70 -29.10 48.68
CA LEU A 637 -7.49 -30.31 47.89
C LEU A 637 -7.64 -31.58 48.75
N ARG A 638 -7.12 -31.58 49.99
CA ARG A 638 -7.30 -32.70 50.94
C ARG A 638 -8.77 -32.93 51.26
N GLU A 639 -9.55 -31.86 51.45
CA GLU A 639 -10.99 -31.96 51.72
C GLU A 639 -11.75 -32.53 50.52
N ALA A 640 -11.44 -32.10 49.30
CA ALA A 640 -12.04 -32.65 48.08
C ALA A 640 -11.72 -34.15 47.90
N ILE A 641 -10.48 -34.57 48.19
CA ILE A 641 -10.08 -35.98 48.17
C ILE A 641 -10.89 -36.78 49.21
N LYS A 642 -11.05 -36.25 50.43
CA LYS A 642 -11.85 -36.87 51.49
C LYS A 642 -13.33 -36.96 51.12
N ARG A 643 -13.92 -35.92 50.53
CA ARG A 643 -15.32 -35.93 50.07
C ARG A 643 -15.57 -37.05 49.07
N ARG A 644 -14.62 -37.28 48.16
CA ARG A 644 -14.71 -38.34 47.14
C ARG A 644 -14.53 -39.75 47.71
N ASN A 645 -13.63 -39.93 48.69
CA ASN A 645 -13.41 -41.20 49.40
C ASN A 645 -13.09 -42.42 48.49
N GLU A 646 -12.36 -42.22 47.39
CA GLU A 646 -11.97 -43.27 46.44
C GLU A 646 -10.47 -43.62 46.47
N PHE A 647 -9.62 -42.67 46.86
CA PHE A 647 -8.17 -42.81 46.92
C PHE A 647 -7.59 -41.84 47.96
N ASP A 648 -6.32 -42.05 48.32
CA ASP A 648 -5.58 -41.18 49.23
C ASP A 648 -4.25 -40.77 48.59
N LEU A 649 -3.83 -39.53 48.83
CA LEU A 649 -2.62 -38.93 48.24
C LEU A 649 -1.83 -38.18 49.29
N ASP A 650 -0.51 -38.35 49.23
CA ASP A 650 0.42 -37.63 50.08
C ASP A 650 0.85 -36.33 49.38
N ILE A 651 0.19 -35.21 49.69
CA ILE A 651 0.53 -33.91 49.10
C ILE A 651 1.76 -33.36 49.83
N VAL A 652 2.91 -33.44 49.17
CA VAL A 652 4.22 -33.12 49.75
C VAL A 652 4.70 -31.71 49.45
N ALA A 653 4.12 -31.06 48.43
CA ALA A 653 4.50 -29.71 48.03
C ALA A 653 3.37 -29.00 47.28
N VAL A 654 3.26 -27.69 47.47
CA VAL A 654 2.60 -26.75 46.57
C VAL A 654 3.67 -25.81 46.01
N VAL A 655 3.69 -25.63 44.69
CA VAL A 655 4.73 -24.88 43.98
C VAL A 655 4.13 -23.96 42.93
N ASN A 656 4.78 -22.82 42.66
CA ASN A 656 4.42 -21.98 41.53
C ASN A 656 5.01 -22.54 40.21
N ASP A 657 4.40 -22.26 39.06
CA ASP A 657 4.88 -22.72 37.76
C ASP A 657 6.27 -22.20 37.40
N THR A 658 6.60 -20.96 37.80
CA THR A 658 7.95 -20.40 37.65
C THR A 658 8.99 -21.28 38.35
N VAL A 659 8.72 -21.68 39.59
CA VAL A 659 9.59 -22.54 40.41
C VAL A 659 9.71 -23.92 39.80
N GLY A 660 8.60 -24.54 39.41
CA GLY A 660 8.60 -25.84 38.72
C GLY A 660 9.40 -25.80 37.42
N THR A 661 9.31 -24.71 36.66
CA THR A 661 10.06 -24.48 35.43
C THR A 661 11.57 -24.34 35.71
N MET A 662 11.94 -23.53 36.71
CA MET A 662 13.34 -23.39 37.15
C MET A 662 13.92 -24.74 37.57
N MET A 663 13.19 -25.52 38.39
CA MET A 663 13.64 -26.83 38.85
C MET A 663 13.78 -27.84 37.71
N THR A 664 12.88 -27.77 36.71
CA THR A 664 12.96 -28.62 35.51
C THR A 664 14.22 -28.31 34.70
N CYS A 665 14.52 -27.03 34.47
CA CYS A 665 15.73 -26.61 33.76
C CYS A 665 17.00 -26.89 34.59
N GLY A 666 16.95 -26.67 35.90
CA GLY A 666 18.03 -26.96 36.84
C GLY A 666 18.44 -28.43 36.92
N TYR A 667 17.49 -29.34 36.65
CA TYR A 667 17.78 -30.77 36.55
C TYR A 667 18.72 -31.11 35.38
N GLU A 668 18.71 -30.30 34.32
CA GLU A 668 19.58 -30.50 33.14
C GLU A 668 20.82 -29.59 33.16
N ASP A 669 20.68 -28.35 33.63
CA ASP A 669 21.75 -27.36 33.76
C ASP A 669 21.88 -26.86 35.21
N PRO A 670 22.94 -27.25 35.94
CA PRO A 670 23.13 -26.83 37.33
C PRO A 670 23.35 -25.32 37.51
N ASN A 671 23.56 -24.54 36.43
CA ASN A 671 23.69 -23.09 36.51
C ASN A 671 22.33 -22.36 36.43
N CYS A 672 21.22 -23.09 36.22
CA CYS A 672 19.90 -22.48 36.17
C CYS A 672 19.41 -22.10 37.57
N GLU A 673 19.41 -20.80 37.88
CA GLU A 673 18.90 -20.25 39.15
C GLU A 673 17.71 -19.29 38.96
N VAL A 674 17.12 -19.26 37.75
CA VAL A 674 15.99 -18.38 37.39
C VAL A 674 14.95 -19.16 36.58
N GLY A 675 13.68 -19.02 36.95
CA GLY A 675 12.53 -19.52 36.18
C GLY A 675 11.70 -18.36 35.65
N LEU A 676 11.34 -18.40 34.37
CA LEU A 676 10.54 -17.37 33.71
C LEU A 676 9.34 -18.02 33.02
N ILE A 677 8.16 -17.45 33.26
CA ILE A 677 6.93 -17.78 32.55
C ILE A 677 6.51 -16.57 31.73
N ALA A 678 6.34 -16.76 30.43
CA ALA A 678 5.77 -15.78 29.50
C ALA A 678 4.71 -16.47 28.62
N GLY A 679 3.46 -16.46 29.10
CA GLY A 679 2.33 -17.16 28.48
C GLY A 679 1.04 -16.35 28.64
N THR A 680 -0.03 -16.97 29.15
CA THR A 680 -1.26 -16.26 29.50
C THR A 680 -0.99 -15.14 30.51
N GLY A 681 -0.17 -15.43 31.53
CA GLY A 681 0.41 -14.43 32.44
C GLY A 681 1.93 -14.32 32.25
N SER A 682 2.56 -13.48 33.07
CA SER A 682 4.00 -13.27 33.09
C SER A 682 4.48 -13.29 34.54
N ASN A 683 5.42 -14.18 34.87
CA ASN A 683 6.00 -14.25 36.22
C ASN A 683 7.45 -14.76 36.20
N MET A 684 8.19 -14.52 37.27
CA MET A 684 9.56 -14.98 37.44
C MET A 684 9.81 -15.50 38.86
N CYS A 685 10.72 -16.46 39.00
CA CYS A 685 11.34 -16.84 40.26
C CYS A 685 12.86 -16.88 40.14
N TYR A 686 13.57 -16.79 41.25
CA TYR A 686 15.03 -16.99 41.29
C TYR A 686 15.50 -17.48 42.66
N MET A 687 16.72 -18.03 42.73
CA MET A 687 17.36 -18.40 44.00
C MET A 687 17.96 -17.16 44.70
N GLU A 688 17.39 -16.79 45.85
CA GLU A 688 17.84 -15.68 46.68
C GLU A 688 18.63 -16.20 47.90
N GLU A 689 19.58 -15.40 48.39
CA GLU A 689 20.33 -15.67 49.61
C GLU A 689 19.41 -15.53 50.84
N MET A 690 19.43 -16.50 51.74
CA MET A 690 18.56 -16.52 52.93
C MET A 690 18.69 -15.24 53.78
N ARG A 691 19.91 -14.71 53.92
CA ARG A 691 20.19 -13.44 54.64
C ARG A 691 19.45 -12.21 54.09
N ASN A 692 18.97 -12.26 52.84
CA ASN A 692 18.22 -11.16 52.22
C ASN A 692 16.70 -11.33 52.45
N ILE A 693 16.23 -12.50 52.88
CA ILE A 693 14.82 -12.84 53.01
C ILE A 693 14.38 -12.63 54.46
N GLU A 694 14.01 -11.39 54.82
CA GLU A 694 13.62 -11.07 56.20
C GLU A 694 12.28 -11.70 56.63
N LEU A 695 11.55 -12.31 55.69
CA LEU A 695 10.25 -12.95 55.90
C LEU A 695 10.34 -14.34 56.51
N VAL A 696 11.50 -15.00 56.43
CA VAL A 696 11.73 -16.35 56.94
C VAL A 696 12.90 -16.33 57.93
N GLU A 697 12.80 -17.09 59.02
CA GLU A 697 13.91 -17.19 59.96
C GLU A 697 15.10 -18.00 59.40
N GLY A 698 16.32 -17.48 59.62
CA GLY A 698 17.60 -18.13 59.30
C GLY A 698 18.34 -17.46 58.14
N ASP A 699 19.67 -17.41 58.25
CA ASP A 699 20.53 -16.64 57.33
C ASP A 699 21.42 -17.52 56.43
N GLU A 700 21.40 -18.84 56.62
CA GLU A 700 22.27 -19.79 55.92
C GLU A 700 21.60 -20.43 54.69
N GLY A 701 22.33 -20.44 53.57
CA GLY A 701 21.90 -21.06 52.31
C GLY A 701 21.06 -20.14 51.43
N LYS A 702 20.32 -20.74 50.50
CA LYS A 702 19.45 -20.03 49.56
C LYS A 702 18.01 -20.52 49.65
N MET A 703 17.07 -19.72 49.15
CA MET A 703 15.68 -20.13 48.92
C MET A 703 15.18 -19.54 47.61
N CYS A 704 14.41 -20.32 46.85
CA CYS A 704 13.73 -19.80 45.68
C CYS A 704 12.64 -18.80 46.11
N ILE A 705 12.62 -17.64 45.47
CA ILE A 705 11.61 -16.60 45.64
C ILE A 705 10.73 -16.58 44.40
N ASN A 706 9.42 -16.66 44.60
CA ASN A 706 8.44 -16.33 43.59
C ASN A 706 8.19 -14.82 43.64
N THR A 707 8.59 -14.11 42.59
CA THR A 707 8.56 -12.63 42.61
C THR A 707 7.14 -12.07 42.61
N GLU A 708 6.20 -12.75 41.93
CA GLU A 708 4.90 -12.18 41.54
C GLU A 708 5.08 -10.80 40.89
N TRP A 709 6.04 -10.68 39.98
CA TRP A 709 6.44 -9.41 39.37
C TRP A 709 5.34 -8.74 38.52
N GLY A 710 4.22 -9.42 38.30
CA GLY A 710 3.12 -8.91 37.48
C GLY A 710 2.54 -7.64 38.08
N GLY A 711 2.58 -7.54 39.42
CA GLY A 711 2.16 -6.36 40.18
C GLY A 711 3.14 -5.18 40.12
N PHE A 712 4.30 -5.32 39.48
CA PHE A 712 5.21 -4.19 39.26
C PHE A 712 4.45 -3.04 38.57
N GLY A 713 4.59 -1.82 39.11
CA GLY A 713 3.87 -0.65 38.58
C GLY A 713 2.48 -0.40 39.15
N ASP A 714 1.92 -1.30 39.96
CA ASP A 714 0.60 -1.10 40.61
C ASP A 714 0.61 0.11 41.57
N ASN A 715 1.79 0.49 42.06
CA ASN A 715 2.02 1.71 42.85
C ASN A 715 2.27 2.97 41.99
N GLY A 716 2.23 2.84 40.66
CA GLY A 716 2.45 3.93 39.70
C GLY A 716 3.91 4.17 39.29
N CYS A 717 4.88 3.36 39.74
CA CYS A 717 6.29 3.60 39.44
C CYS A 717 6.67 3.51 37.94
N ILE A 718 5.82 2.89 37.12
CA ILE A 718 5.97 2.79 35.65
C ILE A 718 4.91 3.57 34.87
N ASP A 719 4.15 4.46 35.52
CA ASP A 719 3.08 5.22 34.83
C ASP A 719 3.64 6.18 33.76
N ASP A 720 4.95 6.47 33.78
CA ASP A 720 5.68 7.25 32.78
C ASP A 720 5.86 6.53 31.44
N ILE A 721 5.85 5.18 31.43
CA ILE A 721 5.96 4.36 30.22
C ILE A 721 4.62 3.75 29.78
N ARG A 722 3.57 3.89 30.58
CA ARG A 722 2.22 3.41 30.23
C ARG A 722 1.53 4.38 29.28
N THR A 723 1.12 3.86 28.13
CA THR A 723 0.34 4.60 27.13
C THR A 723 -1.12 4.73 27.56
N GLN A 724 -1.90 5.54 26.84
CA GLN A 724 -3.36 5.57 26.99
C GLN A 724 -4.00 4.20 26.74
N TYR A 725 -3.44 3.40 25.83
CA TYR A 725 -3.98 2.09 25.48
C TYR A 725 -3.77 1.07 26.61
N ASP A 726 -2.62 1.11 27.28
CA ASP A 726 -2.35 0.29 28.48
C ASP A 726 -3.33 0.61 29.61
N LYS A 727 -3.70 1.89 29.77
CA LYS A 727 -4.67 2.34 30.76
C LYS A 727 -6.09 1.87 30.41
N GLU A 728 -6.51 1.96 29.15
CA GLU A 728 -7.81 1.46 28.69
C GLU A 728 -7.94 -0.07 28.86
N VAL A 729 -6.86 -0.82 28.59
CA VAL A 729 -6.83 -2.28 28.82
C VAL A 729 -6.92 -2.60 30.32
N ASP A 730 -6.21 -1.86 31.16
CA ASP A 730 -6.24 -2.02 32.61
C ASP A 730 -7.65 -1.73 33.19
N GLU A 731 -8.23 -0.57 32.86
CA GLU A 731 -9.58 -0.17 33.28
C GLU A 731 -10.66 -1.16 32.82
N GLY A 732 -10.50 -1.72 31.62
CA GLY A 732 -11.42 -2.69 31.05
C GLY A 732 -11.22 -4.14 31.55
N SER A 733 -10.17 -4.42 32.32
CA SER A 733 -9.82 -5.78 32.74
C SER A 733 -10.67 -6.29 33.92
N LEU A 734 -10.50 -7.56 34.29
CA LEU A 734 -11.17 -8.16 35.46
C LEU A 734 -10.60 -7.65 36.80
N ASN A 735 -9.41 -7.07 36.78
CA ASN A 735 -8.65 -6.60 37.93
C ASN A 735 -8.04 -5.19 37.67
N PRO A 736 -8.87 -4.13 37.55
CA PRO A 736 -8.37 -2.79 37.28
C PRO A 736 -7.40 -2.28 38.34
N GLY A 737 -6.32 -1.63 37.89
CA GLY A 737 -5.28 -1.08 38.75
C GLY A 737 -4.30 -2.12 39.31
N LYS A 738 -4.45 -3.39 38.95
CA LYS A 738 -3.60 -4.51 39.36
C LYS A 738 -2.87 -5.13 38.18
N GLN A 739 -1.78 -5.83 38.44
CA GLN A 739 -1.03 -6.59 37.44
C GLN A 739 -0.59 -5.72 36.25
N ARG A 740 -0.25 -4.44 36.49
CA ARG A 740 0.00 -3.47 35.41
C ARG A 740 1.16 -3.87 34.51
N TYR A 741 2.23 -4.44 35.07
CA TYR A 741 3.36 -4.91 34.28
C TYR A 741 3.05 -6.20 33.50
N GLU A 742 2.30 -7.12 34.09
CA GLU A 742 1.82 -8.33 33.39
C GLU A 742 0.91 -7.97 32.21
N LYS A 743 0.10 -6.92 32.34
CA LYS A 743 -0.77 -6.40 31.25
C LYS A 743 0.00 -5.85 30.06
N MET A 744 1.24 -5.40 30.27
CA MET A 744 2.11 -4.91 29.21
C MET A 744 2.98 -6.02 28.56
N THR A 745 3.00 -7.23 29.13
CA THR A 745 3.97 -8.27 28.75
C THR A 745 3.36 -9.63 28.42
N SER A 746 2.18 -9.97 28.93
CA SER A 746 1.63 -11.31 28.78
C SER A 746 0.63 -11.46 27.63
N GLY A 747 0.56 -12.68 27.08
CA GLY A 747 -0.22 -13.02 25.90
C GLY A 747 -1.73 -12.81 26.05
N MET A 748 -2.25 -12.70 27.28
CA MET A 748 -3.65 -12.38 27.55
C MET A 748 -4.00 -10.92 27.19
N TYR A 749 -3.05 -9.99 27.28
CA TYR A 749 -3.33 -8.55 27.17
C TYR A 749 -2.70 -7.88 25.95
N LEU A 750 -1.60 -8.42 25.39
CA LEU A 750 -0.97 -7.85 24.18
C LEU A 750 -1.96 -7.69 23.01
N GLY A 751 -2.82 -8.69 22.81
CA GLY A 751 -3.86 -8.65 21.79
C GLY A 751 -4.92 -7.57 22.04
N GLU A 752 -5.20 -7.25 23.29
CA GLU A 752 -6.13 -6.18 23.65
C GLU A 752 -5.53 -4.79 23.49
N ILE A 753 -4.23 -4.61 23.78
CA ILE A 753 -3.50 -3.36 23.50
C ILE A 753 -3.54 -3.08 22.00
N VAL A 754 -3.19 -4.07 21.18
CA VAL A 754 -3.33 -4.01 19.72
C VAL A 754 -4.76 -3.63 19.32
N ARG A 755 -5.77 -4.31 19.87
CA ARG A 755 -7.18 -4.06 19.54
C ARG A 755 -7.58 -2.61 19.82
N GLN A 756 -7.16 -2.03 20.94
CA GLN A 756 -7.48 -0.64 21.28
C GLN A 756 -6.81 0.36 20.33
N ILE A 757 -5.55 0.13 19.96
CA ILE A 757 -4.85 0.98 18.99
C ILE A 757 -5.54 0.92 17.62
N LEU A 758 -5.91 -0.28 17.17
CA LEU A 758 -6.63 -0.45 15.91
C LEU A 758 -7.99 0.24 15.93
N ILE A 759 -8.73 0.20 17.04
CA ILE A 759 -9.98 0.96 17.20
C ILE A 759 -9.71 2.47 17.08
N ASP A 760 -8.69 2.98 17.77
CA ASP A 760 -8.36 4.41 17.75
C ASP A 760 -7.95 4.89 16.35
N LEU A 761 -7.02 4.19 15.70
CA LEU A 761 -6.61 4.50 14.32
C LEU A 761 -7.79 4.40 13.34
N THR A 762 -8.72 3.47 13.55
CA THR A 762 -9.95 3.38 12.75
C THR A 762 -10.87 4.57 13.03
N LYS A 763 -11.07 4.99 14.28
CA LYS A 763 -11.87 6.20 14.61
C LYS A 763 -11.31 7.46 13.95
N GLN A 764 -9.98 7.55 13.82
CA GLN A 764 -9.29 8.66 13.15
C GLN A 764 -9.34 8.56 11.61
N GLY A 765 -9.92 7.49 11.05
CA GLY A 765 -10.01 7.27 9.60
C GLY A 765 -8.69 6.84 8.96
N LEU A 766 -7.73 6.37 9.77
CA LEU A 766 -6.39 5.97 9.32
C LEU A 766 -6.29 4.49 8.95
N LEU A 767 -7.20 3.65 9.46
CA LEU A 767 -7.29 2.23 9.13
C LEU A 767 -8.72 1.82 8.78
N PHE A 768 -8.84 0.71 8.04
CA PHE A 768 -10.10 0.01 7.75
C PHE A 768 -11.21 0.94 7.21
N ARG A 769 -10.81 1.94 6.41
CA ARG A 769 -11.71 2.97 5.84
C ARG A 769 -12.55 3.71 6.88
N GLY A 770 -12.06 3.80 8.12
CA GLY A 770 -12.78 4.42 9.24
C GLY A 770 -13.93 3.60 9.81
N GLN A 771 -14.08 2.32 9.41
CA GLN A 771 -15.21 1.48 9.82
C GLN A 771 -14.80 0.49 10.91
N ILE A 772 -15.30 0.70 12.13
CA ILE A 772 -15.10 -0.22 13.24
C ILE A 772 -16.09 -1.39 13.10
N SER A 773 -15.59 -2.55 12.69
CA SER A 773 -16.41 -3.77 12.57
C SER A 773 -16.80 -4.34 13.95
N GLU A 774 -17.90 -5.10 14.01
CA GLU A 774 -18.30 -5.83 15.23
C GLU A 774 -17.21 -6.79 15.72
N ARG A 775 -16.47 -7.38 14.79
CA ARG A 775 -15.30 -8.22 15.10
C ARG A 775 -14.22 -7.41 15.81
N LEU A 776 -13.88 -6.21 15.33
CA LEU A 776 -12.88 -5.36 15.98
C LEU A 776 -13.32 -4.90 17.39
N ARG A 777 -14.64 -4.83 17.67
CA ARG A 777 -15.19 -4.55 19.01
C ARG A 777 -15.09 -5.74 19.96
N THR A 778 -14.92 -6.95 19.43
CA THR A 778 -14.90 -8.18 20.23
C THR A 778 -13.58 -8.29 21.00
N ARG A 779 -13.65 -8.25 22.33
CA ARG A 779 -12.48 -8.46 23.21
C ARG A 779 -11.90 -9.87 23.02
N GLY A 780 -10.58 -9.99 23.07
CA GLY A 780 -9.86 -11.25 22.91
C GLY A 780 -9.76 -11.76 21.47
N ILE A 781 -10.18 -10.98 20.47
CA ILE A 781 -10.11 -11.40 19.06
C ILE A 781 -8.69 -11.68 18.58
N PHE A 782 -7.70 -10.99 19.14
CA PHE A 782 -6.28 -11.20 18.84
C PHE A 782 -5.63 -12.12 19.88
N GLU A 783 -5.92 -13.42 19.78
CA GLU A 783 -5.23 -14.44 20.57
C GLU A 783 -3.70 -14.46 20.28
N THR A 784 -2.91 -14.93 21.25
CA THR A 784 -1.43 -15.04 21.14
C THR A 784 -0.97 -15.78 19.87
N LYS A 785 -1.73 -16.79 19.42
CA LYS A 785 -1.42 -17.51 18.16
C LYS A 785 -1.40 -16.59 16.93
N PHE A 786 -2.28 -15.59 16.88
CA PHE A 786 -2.35 -14.65 15.78
C PHE A 786 -1.22 -13.62 15.87
N LEU A 787 -0.85 -13.21 17.09
CA LEU A 787 0.33 -12.37 17.32
C LEU A 787 1.59 -13.03 16.74
N SER A 788 1.84 -14.30 17.11
CA SER A 788 3.00 -15.04 16.61
C SER A 788 2.97 -15.31 15.11
N GLN A 789 1.78 -15.48 14.51
CA GLN A 789 1.65 -15.63 13.06
C GLN A 789 1.94 -14.31 12.35
N ILE A 790 1.29 -13.21 12.74
CA ILE A 790 1.42 -11.92 12.04
C ILE A 790 2.88 -11.41 12.04
N GLU A 791 3.63 -11.65 13.12
CA GLU A 791 5.04 -11.26 13.23
C GLU A 791 6.04 -12.15 12.49
N SER A 792 5.63 -13.31 11.96
CA SER A 792 6.60 -14.23 11.38
C SER A 792 7.35 -13.62 10.18
N ASP A 793 8.68 -13.60 10.23
CA ASP A 793 9.55 -13.17 9.13
C ASP A 793 9.32 -13.97 7.84
N ARG A 794 8.78 -15.20 7.96
CA ARG A 794 8.50 -16.10 6.84
C ARG A 794 7.15 -15.86 6.18
N LEU A 795 6.29 -15.01 6.76
CA LEU A 795 4.95 -14.75 6.25
C LEU A 795 4.96 -13.55 5.31
N ALA A 796 4.53 -13.78 4.07
CA ALA A 796 4.32 -12.73 3.08
C ALA A 796 3.15 -11.84 3.49
N LEU A 797 3.16 -10.56 3.08
CA LEU A 797 2.11 -9.58 3.44
C LEU A 797 0.69 -10.07 3.13
N LEU A 798 0.52 -10.82 2.02
CA LEU A 798 -0.76 -11.41 1.63
C LEU A 798 -1.31 -12.41 2.66
N GLN A 799 -0.44 -13.12 3.37
CA GLN A 799 -0.87 -14.05 4.41
C GLN A 799 -1.29 -13.32 5.69
N VAL A 800 -0.59 -12.24 6.06
CA VAL A 800 -1.04 -11.34 7.15
C VAL A 800 -2.43 -10.82 6.87
N ARG A 801 -2.67 -10.32 5.64
CA ARG A 801 -3.99 -9.88 5.21
C ARG A 801 -5.06 -10.98 5.31
N ARG A 802 -4.74 -12.20 4.88
CA ARG A 802 -5.67 -13.35 5.00
C ARG A 802 -6.03 -13.65 6.45
N ILE A 803 -5.07 -13.55 7.38
CA ILE A 803 -5.34 -13.73 8.81
C ILE A 803 -6.33 -12.65 9.28
N LEU A 804 -6.09 -11.37 8.95
CA LEU A 804 -6.99 -10.28 9.32
C LEU A 804 -8.40 -10.44 8.72
N GLN A 805 -8.49 -10.88 7.47
CA GLN A 805 -9.77 -11.18 6.82
C GLN A 805 -10.48 -12.37 7.46
N GLN A 806 -9.76 -13.42 7.87
CA GLN A 806 -10.32 -14.55 8.62
C GLN A 806 -10.86 -14.12 10.00
N LEU A 807 -10.23 -13.12 10.62
CA LEU A 807 -10.74 -12.46 11.82
C LEU A 807 -11.95 -11.54 11.55
N GLY A 808 -12.34 -11.36 10.27
CA GLY A 808 -13.46 -10.53 9.85
C GLY A 808 -13.16 -9.04 9.83
N LEU A 809 -11.89 -8.67 9.61
CA LEU A 809 -11.44 -7.31 9.38
C LEU A 809 -11.27 -7.09 7.87
N ASP A 810 -11.96 -6.10 7.30
CA ASP A 810 -11.79 -5.71 5.88
C ASP A 810 -10.47 -4.94 5.73
N SER A 811 -9.37 -5.69 5.76
CA SER A 811 -8.01 -5.16 5.76
C SER A 811 -7.47 -5.04 4.34
N THR A 812 -6.89 -3.87 4.07
CA THR A 812 -6.04 -3.62 2.92
C THR A 812 -4.59 -4.05 3.15
N CYS A 813 -3.74 -4.09 2.12
CA CYS A 813 -2.30 -4.31 2.24
C CYS A 813 -1.65 -3.21 3.08
N GLU A 814 -2.07 -1.95 2.94
CA GLU A 814 -1.58 -0.85 3.77
C GLU A 814 -2.01 -1.02 5.23
N ASP A 815 -3.27 -1.41 5.48
CA ASP A 815 -3.71 -1.75 6.84
C ASP A 815 -2.89 -2.92 7.40
N SER A 816 -2.63 -3.95 6.59
CA SER A 816 -1.86 -5.13 6.99
C SER A 816 -0.41 -4.79 7.35
N ILE A 817 0.21 -3.83 6.64
CA ILE A 817 1.55 -3.33 6.97
C ILE A 817 1.53 -2.67 8.34
N VAL A 818 0.60 -1.73 8.56
CA VAL A 818 0.48 -1.00 9.84
C VAL A 818 0.18 -1.96 10.98
N VAL A 819 -0.72 -2.92 10.77
CA VAL A 819 -1.01 -3.97 11.75
C VAL A 819 0.24 -4.80 12.03
N LYS A 820 1.01 -5.22 11.03
CA LYS A 820 2.25 -5.97 11.26
C LYS A 820 3.30 -5.17 12.04
N GLU A 821 3.45 -3.88 11.74
CA GLU A 821 4.36 -2.96 12.44
C GLU A 821 3.95 -2.78 13.91
N LEU A 822 2.65 -2.56 14.17
CA LEU A 822 2.08 -2.48 15.52
C LEU A 822 2.44 -3.70 16.37
N PHE A 823 2.22 -4.89 15.81
CA PHE A 823 2.52 -6.14 16.49
C PHE A 823 4.03 -6.24 16.81
N SER A 824 4.87 -5.92 15.82
CA SER A 824 6.33 -5.98 15.96
C SER A 824 6.86 -5.02 17.03
N ASP A 825 6.33 -3.80 17.11
CA ASP A 825 6.73 -2.81 18.13
C ASP A 825 6.27 -3.23 19.54
N ILE A 826 5.02 -3.71 19.66
CA ILE A 826 4.45 -4.15 20.95
C ILE A 826 5.16 -5.40 21.48
N ALA A 827 5.36 -6.43 20.65
CA ALA A 827 6.11 -7.61 21.04
C ALA A 827 7.60 -7.32 21.23
N GLY A 828 8.15 -6.38 20.47
CA GLY A 828 9.52 -5.89 20.62
C GLY A 828 9.77 -5.29 22.01
N ASN A 829 8.84 -4.48 22.52
CA ASN A 829 8.93 -3.96 23.89
C ASN A 829 8.82 -5.07 24.93
N CYS A 830 7.88 -6.01 24.78
CA CYS A 830 7.76 -7.13 25.70
C CYS A 830 9.07 -7.95 25.80
N LYS A 831 9.79 -8.13 24.69
CA LYS A 831 11.10 -8.82 24.68
C LYS A 831 12.20 -8.01 25.37
N ARG A 832 12.12 -6.68 25.33
CA ARG A 832 13.15 -5.77 25.87
C ARG A 832 12.95 -5.41 27.34
N THR A 833 11.72 -5.46 27.85
CA THR A 833 11.44 -5.23 29.27
C THR A 833 11.65 -6.47 30.13
N GLY A 834 11.75 -7.67 29.53
CA GLY A 834 12.25 -8.85 30.24
C GLY A 834 13.66 -8.61 30.79
N PRO A 835 13.99 -9.13 31.98
CA PRO A 835 15.27 -8.86 32.62
C PRO A 835 16.42 -9.34 31.71
N SER A 836 17.20 -8.41 31.17
CA SER A 836 18.57 -8.69 30.80
C SER A 836 19.38 -8.74 32.10
N MET A 837 19.41 -9.91 32.74
CA MET A 837 20.32 -10.18 33.85
C MET A 837 21.69 -10.59 33.31
#